data_AF-A0A3N7HNF5-F1
#
_entry.id   AF-A0A3N7HNF5-F1
#
_cell.length_a   1.000
_cell.length_b   1.000
_cell.length_c   1.000
_cell.angle_alpha   90.00
_cell.angle_beta   90.00
_cell.angle_gamma   90.00
#
_symmetry.space_group_name_H-M   'P 1'
#
loop_
_entity.id
_entity.type
_entity.pdbx_description
1 polymer ?
#
loop_
_entity_poly.entity_id
_entity_poly.type
_entity_poly.pdbx_seq_one_letter_code
_entity_poly.pdbx_strand_id
1 'polypeptide(L)'
;MLHRLACALLIALSSAALPVSAQPLPAGVTKVTSVEGIDEYRLPNGLQVLLVPDESKPTTTVNLTIRVGSRMENYGETGMAHLLEHMMFKGTPKHPKVWAEFEKRGFRANGTTAFDRTNYTASFSTNEDNLNWYIGWLSDALINSYVARKDLDTEMTVVRNEMEMGENNPGRTLFKKTLGVMYDWHNYAHDTIGARADVENVDIPRLQAFYHQYYQPDNAALIVSGRFVPAKVLAMVSQTFGKIKKPTRKLPTLYTLDPSQDGERSVILRRVGGSPLMFAAYHVSAGADPDYAPMEVLVYVMGDTPSGRLHKRLTEKQLAAGTFAFAQAMHDPGYAMFGAEFAPGQDVDKARSELLATVESVAAEPVTDEEVARAKAKWLKNWEQSFTNPESVGLALSDYVSQGDWRLFFLLRDRIREVKTADVQRVGTQYLLGSNRTMATYIPSDKPARAPEPRTVDLAAQMKTFKPQEAAKTAEAFDATPENIDRRTQIVQVGGIKAALLPKGTRGNAVHAQLVLRFGDEKTLFGTSEVSDFVAAMLNKGTAKLSREQFQDRLDQLKTEIGIESRPGQVSIGLVSRRDTLPQAIALVGEMLRTPAFPADALEETRRGALAGIEQQRKQPEAVAEIVVGRTGNPYPRGDTRYVSTFDEMVEDVNAVTLEKVRDYHSRFYGAKKGEFAAVGDFDADAVKKALQAALGDWNAGVPFVYIPNPIVPVKPERFMLSVPDNQNATMVLAQDVPLNDRSADYPALMMANYLLGSGGNSRLWKRIREGEGLSYDVRSMVDWGSVEEHSEWRATAIFAPQNQAKVEKAFKEELARALKDGFTAQELAEGQRGLLNFRRLGRAQDQSVVGGWVRNLYLGMTFKRSAEVDAQLAKLTVDEVNAALRKYVKPDAYVAAFAGDFKAP
;
A
#
# COMPACT_ATOMS: atom_id res chain seq x y z
N MET A 1 -95.37 11.77 23.61
CA MET A 1 -95.42 11.68 22.14
C MET A 1 -95.32 13.09 21.56
N LEU A 2 -94.38 13.32 20.63
CA LEU A 2 -94.28 14.46 19.68
C LEU A 2 -94.05 15.89 20.27
N HIS A 3 -92.88 16.50 19.99
CA HIS A 3 -92.67 17.66 19.06
C HIS A 3 -93.15 19.03 19.64
N ARG A 4 -92.50 20.20 19.54
CA ARG A 4 -91.39 20.78 18.74
C ARG A 4 -91.18 22.27 19.17
N LEU A 5 -89.95 22.80 18.95
CA LEU A 5 -89.54 24.19 18.56
C LEU A 5 -89.90 25.42 19.44
N ALA A 6 -89.15 26.54 19.52
CA ALA A 6 -87.91 26.99 18.90
C ALA A 6 -87.30 28.24 19.62
N CYS A 7 -85.96 28.28 19.56
CA CYS A 7 -84.95 29.35 19.54
C CYS A 7 -85.13 30.74 20.19
N ALA A 8 -84.09 31.04 20.97
CA ALA A 8 -83.73 32.28 21.63
C ALA A 8 -82.82 33.17 20.78
N LEU A 9 -82.81 34.46 21.11
CA LEU A 9 -81.88 35.49 20.62
C LEU A 9 -81.26 36.19 21.83
N LEU A 10 -79.92 36.22 21.93
CA LEU A 10 -79.19 37.20 22.74
C LEU A 10 -77.76 37.36 22.21
N ILE A 11 -77.34 38.62 22.16
CA ILE A 11 -76.26 39.23 21.36
C ILE A 11 -74.89 39.01 22.03
N ALA A 12 -73.87 38.67 21.25
CA ALA A 12 -72.47 38.58 21.67
C ALA A 12 -71.62 39.74 21.07
N LEU A 13 -70.88 40.46 21.92
CA LEU A 13 -69.84 41.41 21.50
C LEU A 13 -68.58 40.64 21.07
N SER A 14 -68.08 40.92 19.87
CA SER A 14 -66.82 40.39 19.33
C SER A 14 -65.72 41.45 19.40
N SER A 15 -64.63 41.17 20.12
CA SER A 15 -63.39 41.97 20.08
C SER A 15 -62.56 41.55 18.86
N ALA A 16 -62.37 42.48 17.92
CA ALA A 16 -61.52 42.28 16.75
C ALA A 16 -60.03 42.33 17.15
N ALA A 17 -59.28 41.27 16.86
CA ALA A 17 -57.83 41.22 16.97
C ALA A 17 -57.19 41.91 15.75
N LEU A 18 -56.38 42.93 15.97
CA LEU A 18 -55.56 43.58 14.93
C LEU A 18 -54.39 42.67 14.50
N PRO A 19 -53.99 42.69 13.22
CA PRO A 19 -52.83 41.94 12.74
C PRO A 19 -51.53 42.57 13.27
N VAL A 20 -50.70 41.77 13.95
CA VAL A 20 -49.36 42.18 14.36
C VAL A 20 -48.46 42.30 13.12
N SER A 21 -48.02 43.51 12.81
CA SER A 21 -47.03 43.77 11.74
C SER A 21 -45.70 43.09 12.10
N ALA A 22 -45.23 42.17 11.25
CA ALA A 22 -43.89 41.60 11.37
C ALA A 22 -42.84 42.72 11.24
N GLN A 23 -41.91 42.82 12.20
CA GLN A 23 -40.77 43.74 12.07
C GLN A 23 -39.90 43.35 10.87
N PRO A 24 -39.42 44.31 10.06
CA PRO A 24 -38.53 44.01 8.94
C PRO A 24 -37.20 43.42 9.44
N LEU A 25 -36.69 42.42 8.73
CA LEU A 25 -35.37 41.84 9.03
C LEU A 25 -34.26 42.88 8.85
N PRO A 26 -33.15 42.79 9.62
CA PRO A 26 -31.97 43.63 9.38
C PRO A 26 -31.47 43.52 7.93
N ALA A 27 -30.92 44.62 7.40
CA ALA A 27 -30.48 44.68 6.01
C ALA A 27 -29.53 43.54 5.63
N GLY A 28 -29.85 42.83 4.55
CA GLY A 28 -29.07 41.70 4.03
C GLY A 28 -29.24 40.37 4.77
N VAL A 29 -29.92 40.34 5.92
CA VAL A 29 -30.26 39.09 6.60
C VAL A 29 -31.46 38.45 5.93
N THR A 30 -31.33 37.19 5.53
CA THR A 30 -32.41 36.42 4.90
C THR A 30 -32.82 35.25 5.78
N LYS A 31 -34.13 35.08 6.02
CA LYS A 31 -34.67 33.85 6.61
C LYS A 31 -34.59 32.73 5.56
N VAL A 32 -33.95 31.60 5.91
CA VAL A 32 -33.71 30.47 5.01
C VAL A 32 -34.83 29.45 5.14
N THR A 33 -35.10 28.99 6.36
CA THR A 33 -36.14 28.00 6.64
C THR A 33 -36.57 28.06 8.12
N SER A 34 -37.66 27.38 8.45
CA SER A 34 -38.18 27.21 9.80
C SER A 34 -38.59 25.76 9.96
N VAL A 35 -38.00 25.03 10.90
CA VAL A 35 -38.33 23.62 11.18
C VAL A 35 -38.49 23.44 12.68
N GLU A 36 -39.67 22.97 13.10
CA GLU A 36 -39.95 22.56 14.49
C GLU A 36 -39.54 23.57 15.57
N GLY A 37 -39.85 24.86 15.35
CA GLY A 37 -39.56 25.93 16.32
C GLY A 37 -38.13 26.50 16.22
N ILE A 38 -37.34 26.06 15.23
CA ILE A 38 -36.02 26.59 14.94
C ILE A 38 -36.07 27.38 13.65
N ASP A 39 -35.68 28.65 13.74
CA ASP A 39 -35.56 29.52 12.58
C ASP A 39 -34.09 29.62 12.13
N GLU A 40 -33.84 29.33 10.85
CA GLU A 40 -32.55 29.55 10.20
C GLU A 40 -32.53 30.88 9.45
N TYR A 41 -31.46 31.64 9.67
CA TYR A 41 -31.13 32.86 8.93
C TYR A 41 -29.73 32.77 8.33
N ARG A 42 -29.50 33.60 7.31
CA ARG A 42 -28.21 33.74 6.64
C ARG A 42 -27.84 35.22 6.52
N LEU A 43 -26.59 35.55 6.84
CA LEU A 43 -26.01 36.87 6.59
C LEU A 43 -25.37 36.94 5.19
N PRO A 44 -25.16 38.15 4.62
CA PRO A 44 -24.50 38.32 3.33
C PRO A 44 -23.07 37.76 3.27
N ASN A 45 -22.40 37.71 4.42
CA ASN A 45 -21.04 37.16 4.56
C ASN A 45 -21.01 35.63 4.72
N GLY A 46 -22.16 34.96 4.68
CA GLY A 46 -22.30 33.50 4.72
C GLY A 46 -22.60 32.92 6.10
N LEU A 47 -22.50 33.70 7.20
CA LEU A 47 -22.78 33.20 8.54
C LEU A 47 -24.20 32.63 8.65
N GLN A 48 -24.28 31.38 9.10
CA GLN A 48 -25.53 30.74 9.49
C GLN A 48 -25.93 31.18 10.88
N VAL A 49 -27.20 31.48 11.09
CA VAL A 49 -27.75 31.78 12.42
C VAL A 49 -28.95 30.88 12.67
N LEU A 50 -28.92 30.11 13.75
CA LEU A 50 -30.03 29.28 14.21
C LEU A 50 -30.60 29.86 15.50
N LEU A 51 -31.86 30.23 15.50
CA LEU A 51 -32.56 30.74 16.68
C LEU A 51 -33.56 29.69 17.19
N VAL A 52 -33.39 29.30 18.44
CA VAL A 52 -34.21 28.31 19.17
C VAL A 52 -34.86 28.99 20.38
N PRO A 53 -35.85 29.89 20.17
CA PRO A 53 -36.49 30.60 21.27
C PRO A 53 -37.30 29.64 22.16
N ASP A 54 -37.05 29.68 23.46
CA ASP A 54 -37.74 28.88 24.47
C ASP A 54 -37.90 29.67 25.77
N GLU A 55 -39.14 29.98 26.14
CA GLU A 55 -39.49 30.73 27.37
C GLU A 55 -39.58 29.84 28.63
N SER A 56 -39.38 28.52 28.51
CA SER A 56 -39.57 27.56 29.62
C SER A 56 -38.56 27.71 30.77
N LYS A 57 -37.38 28.27 30.50
CA LYS A 57 -36.32 28.52 31.48
C LYS A 57 -35.73 29.92 31.31
N PRO A 58 -35.38 30.64 32.40
CA PRO A 58 -34.76 31.97 32.33
C PRO A 58 -33.26 31.88 32.03
N THR A 59 -32.89 31.12 31.00
CA THR A 59 -31.50 30.89 30.58
C THR A 59 -31.36 31.13 29.08
N THR A 60 -30.19 31.61 28.67
CA THR A 60 -29.79 31.74 27.27
C THR A 60 -28.46 31.02 27.07
N THR A 61 -28.37 30.23 26.01
CA THR A 61 -27.15 29.54 25.58
C THR A 61 -26.78 30.00 24.19
N VAL A 62 -25.50 30.29 23.98
CA VAL A 62 -24.96 30.73 22.68
C VAL A 62 -23.81 29.81 22.30
N ASN A 63 -23.88 29.22 21.10
CA ASN A 63 -22.82 28.42 20.50
C ASN A 63 -22.31 29.09 19.22
N LEU A 64 -21.00 29.15 19.05
CA LEU A 64 -20.38 29.39 17.76
C LEU A 64 -19.67 28.11 17.32
N THR A 65 -20.25 27.43 16.34
CA THR A 65 -19.69 26.22 15.75
C THR A 65 -18.94 26.58 14.47
N ILE A 66 -17.65 26.27 14.43
CA ILE A 66 -16.83 26.33 13.22
C ILE A 66 -16.75 24.92 12.64
N ARG A 67 -17.01 24.76 11.35
CA ARG A 67 -16.93 23.46 10.64
C ARG A 67 -15.47 23.11 10.34
N VAL A 68 -14.69 22.96 11.39
CA VAL A 68 -13.29 22.52 11.36
C VAL A 68 -12.98 21.75 12.62
N GLY A 69 -12.44 20.55 12.46
CA GLY A 69 -11.94 19.71 13.55
C GLY A 69 -10.66 19.00 13.12
N SER A 70 -10.28 17.93 13.82
CA SER A 70 -9.06 17.19 13.48
C SER A 70 -9.09 16.51 12.10
N ARG A 71 -10.28 16.30 11.51
CA ARG A 71 -10.41 15.80 10.13
C ARG A 71 -9.74 16.71 9.10
N MET A 72 -9.61 18.00 9.40
CA MET A 72 -9.04 18.99 8.49
C MET A 72 -7.52 19.21 8.67
N GLU A 73 -6.88 18.48 9.59
CA GLU A 73 -5.44 18.59 9.85
C GLU A 73 -4.61 17.80 8.83
N ASN A 74 -3.38 18.22 8.55
CA ASN A 74 -2.46 17.45 7.69
C ASN A 74 -1.50 16.59 8.51
N TYR A 75 -0.82 15.68 7.84
CA TYR A 75 0.29 14.93 8.42
C TYR A 75 1.39 15.88 8.96
N GLY A 76 1.81 15.66 10.21
CA GLY A 76 2.76 16.53 10.92
C GLY A 76 2.14 17.82 11.46
N GLU A 77 0.81 17.97 11.39
CA GLU A 77 0.05 19.13 11.86
C GLU A 77 -1.09 18.71 12.81
N THR A 78 -0.99 17.53 13.42
CA THR A 78 -2.07 16.99 14.24
C THR A 78 -2.20 17.76 15.56
N GLY A 79 -3.45 17.99 16.00
CA GLY A 79 -3.80 18.75 17.20
C GLY A 79 -3.94 20.27 17.00
N MET A 80 -3.75 20.81 15.79
CA MET A 80 -3.91 22.25 15.50
C MET A 80 -5.32 22.77 15.77
N ALA A 81 -6.37 22.01 15.44
CA ALA A 81 -7.75 22.42 15.68
C ALA A 81 -8.02 22.58 17.18
N HIS A 82 -7.54 21.61 17.98
CA HIS A 82 -7.65 21.64 19.43
C HIS A 82 -6.81 22.75 20.05
N LEU A 83 -5.57 22.94 19.57
CA LEU A 83 -4.75 24.08 20.01
C LEU A 83 -5.46 25.41 19.76
N LEU A 84 -6.06 25.61 18.58
CA LEU A 84 -6.77 26.86 18.28
C LEU A 84 -7.96 27.12 19.20
N GLU A 85 -8.62 26.06 19.67
CA GLU A 85 -9.65 26.17 20.70
C GLU A 85 -9.13 26.88 21.95
N HIS A 86 -8.00 26.43 22.49
CA HIS A 86 -7.34 27.09 23.61
C HIS A 86 -6.90 28.52 23.25
N MET A 87 -6.31 28.70 22.08
CA MET A 87 -5.77 30.00 21.66
C MET A 87 -6.86 31.08 21.54
N MET A 88 -8.09 30.71 21.20
CA MET A 88 -9.22 31.64 21.13
C MET A 88 -9.60 32.22 22.50
N PHE A 89 -9.32 31.51 23.59
CA PHE A 89 -9.51 32.02 24.95
C PHE A 89 -8.35 32.89 25.46
N LYS A 90 -7.25 33.02 24.70
CA LYS A 90 -6.15 33.95 25.02
C LYS A 90 -6.50 35.40 24.66
N GLY A 91 -7.65 35.61 24.02
CA GLY A 91 -8.26 36.90 23.79
C GLY A 91 -7.88 37.53 22.46
N THR A 92 -8.28 38.79 22.32
CA THR A 92 -8.12 39.60 21.12
C THR A 92 -7.61 41.00 21.50
N PRO A 93 -7.25 41.87 20.53
CA PRO A 93 -6.97 43.28 20.79
C PRO A 93 -8.07 44.01 21.58
N LYS A 94 -9.35 43.67 21.35
CA LYS A 94 -10.49 44.32 22.00
C LYS A 94 -10.86 43.66 23.34
N HIS A 95 -10.62 42.36 23.47
CA HIS A 95 -10.97 41.56 24.64
C HIS A 95 -9.75 40.72 25.11
N PRO A 96 -8.72 41.36 25.71
CA PRO A 96 -7.45 40.69 26.01
C PRO A 96 -7.50 39.76 27.25
N LYS A 97 -8.55 39.81 28.06
CA LYS A 97 -8.70 39.00 29.29
C LYS A 97 -10.10 38.39 29.38
N VAL A 98 -10.40 37.44 28.49
CA VAL A 98 -11.76 36.94 28.31
C VAL A 98 -12.31 36.18 29.53
N TRP A 99 -11.51 35.33 30.19
CA TRP A 99 -11.94 34.57 31.36
C TRP A 99 -12.38 35.45 32.53
N ALA A 100 -11.69 36.58 32.75
CA ALA A 100 -12.07 37.55 33.78
C ALA A 100 -13.43 38.22 33.46
N GLU A 101 -13.71 38.48 32.18
CA GLU A 101 -15.03 38.99 31.77
C GLU A 101 -16.11 37.91 31.87
N PHE A 102 -15.78 36.63 31.63
CA PHE A 102 -16.72 35.54 31.82
C PHE A 102 -17.15 35.38 33.28
N GLU A 103 -16.18 35.38 34.21
CA GLU A 103 -16.44 35.30 35.64
C GLU A 103 -17.29 36.50 36.12
N LYS A 104 -16.89 37.72 35.73
CA LYS A 104 -17.61 38.96 36.04
C LYS A 104 -19.07 38.95 35.57
N ARG A 105 -19.37 38.24 34.49
CA ARG A 105 -20.71 38.19 33.86
C ARG A 105 -21.51 36.96 34.25
N GLY A 106 -20.91 36.01 34.98
CA GLY A 106 -21.54 34.76 35.38
C GLY A 106 -21.76 33.78 34.22
N PHE A 107 -20.87 33.77 33.22
CA PHE A 107 -20.95 32.80 32.13
C PHE A 107 -20.43 31.42 32.57
N ARG A 108 -21.22 30.37 32.28
CA ARG A 108 -20.68 29.02 32.16
C ARG A 108 -20.20 28.82 30.74
N ALA A 109 -18.96 29.25 30.48
CA ALA A 109 -18.33 29.18 29.16
C ALA A 109 -17.48 27.92 29.00
N ASN A 110 -17.41 27.37 27.78
CA ASN A 110 -16.54 26.25 27.44
C ASN A 110 -16.15 26.25 25.95
N GLY A 111 -15.08 25.54 25.62
CA GLY A 111 -14.69 25.16 24.27
C GLY A 111 -14.73 23.64 24.12
N THR A 112 -14.99 23.15 22.90
CA THR A 112 -14.83 21.73 22.57
C THR A 112 -14.37 21.57 21.13
N THR A 113 -13.42 20.68 20.92
CA THR A 113 -12.98 20.25 19.58
C THR A 113 -13.31 18.77 19.39
N ALA A 114 -13.80 18.43 18.20
CA ALA A 114 -14.09 17.07 17.75
C ALA A 114 -13.48 16.85 16.36
N PHE A 115 -13.73 15.69 15.75
CA PHE A 115 -13.22 15.38 14.42
C PHE A 115 -13.71 16.37 13.34
N ASP A 116 -14.98 16.77 13.38
CA ASP A 116 -15.59 17.61 12.33
C ASP A 116 -15.81 19.08 12.73
N ARG A 117 -15.60 19.44 14.00
CA ARG A 117 -15.92 20.79 14.50
C ARG A 117 -15.08 21.28 15.66
N THR A 118 -15.10 22.60 15.80
CA THR A 118 -14.68 23.33 17.00
C THR A 118 -15.83 24.22 17.43
N ASN A 119 -16.17 24.23 18.72
CA ASN A 119 -17.33 24.95 19.23
C ASN A 119 -17.01 25.74 20.49
N TYR A 120 -17.51 26.97 20.54
CA TYR A 120 -17.39 27.87 21.69
C TYR A 120 -18.78 28.14 22.24
N THR A 121 -19.00 27.83 23.52
CA THR A 121 -20.32 27.88 24.13
C THR A 121 -20.32 28.70 25.42
N ALA A 122 -21.41 29.40 25.69
CA ALA A 122 -21.68 29.93 27.01
C ALA A 122 -23.17 29.89 27.34
N SER A 123 -23.47 29.49 28.58
CA SER A 123 -24.81 29.51 29.17
C SER A 123 -24.86 30.47 30.35
N PHE A 124 -25.95 31.24 30.45
CA PHE A 124 -26.15 32.23 31.50
C PHE A 124 -27.63 32.52 31.74
N SER A 125 -27.95 33.12 32.89
CA SER A 125 -29.28 33.65 33.17
C SER A 125 -29.65 34.74 32.16
N THR A 126 -30.89 34.71 31.65
CA THR A 126 -31.34 35.64 30.59
C THR A 126 -31.02 37.08 30.92
N ASN A 127 -30.10 37.66 30.15
CA ASN A 127 -29.62 39.02 30.32
C ASN A 127 -29.16 39.54 28.94
N GLU A 128 -29.77 40.64 28.49
CA GLU A 128 -29.57 41.19 27.15
C GLU A 128 -28.16 41.76 26.95
N ASP A 129 -27.59 42.38 27.98
CA ASP A 129 -26.22 42.94 27.93
C ASP A 129 -25.18 41.84 27.84
N ASN A 130 -25.39 40.75 28.58
CA ASN A 130 -24.54 39.56 28.53
C ASN A 130 -24.64 38.86 27.17
N LEU A 131 -25.84 38.72 26.61
CA LEU A 131 -26.05 38.18 25.28
C LEU A 131 -25.35 39.02 24.20
N ASN A 132 -25.53 40.33 24.25
CA ASN A 132 -24.88 41.26 23.31
C ASN A 132 -23.35 41.22 23.44
N TRP A 133 -22.82 41.19 24.66
CA TRP A 133 -21.39 41.12 24.89
C TRP A 133 -20.78 39.80 24.36
N TYR A 134 -21.42 38.66 24.64
CA TYR A 134 -20.88 37.36 24.24
C TYR A 134 -20.90 37.17 22.72
N ILE A 135 -22.00 37.55 22.05
CA ILE A 135 -22.07 37.61 20.57
C ILE A 135 -20.98 38.53 20.01
N GLY A 136 -20.76 39.69 20.65
CA GLY A 136 -19.72 40.64 20.27
C GLY A 136 -18.30 40.09 20.41
N TRP A 137 -18.01 39.35 21.49
CA TRP A 137 -16.72 38.69 21.68
C TRP A 137 -16.50 37.59 20.66
N LEU A 138 -17.49 36.71 20.44
CA LEU A 138 -17.40 35.65 19.44
C LEU A 138 -17.11 36.19 18.03
N SER A 139 -17.78 37.28 17.64
CA SER A 139 -17.54 37.96 16.36
C SER A 139 -16.12 38.51 16.24
N ASP A 140 -15.54 39.00 17.33
CA ASP A 140 -14.18 39.54 17.35
C ASP A 140 -13.14 38.42 17.34
N ALA A 141 -13.31 37.42 18.21
CA ALA A 141 -12.42 36.27 18.31
C ALA A 141 -12.39 35.46 17.01
N LEU A 142 -13.49 35.38 16.25
CA LEU A 142 -13.55 34.68 14.96
C LEU A 142 -12.48 35.18 13.97
N ILE A 143 -12.09 36.46 14.00
CA ILE A 143 -11.16 37.02 13.01
C ILE A 143 -9.94 37.76 13.59
N ASN A 144 -9.93 38.08 14.89
CA ASN A 144 -8.91 38.90 15.54
C ASN A 144 -8.22 38.21 16.73
N SER A 145 -8.25 36.87 16.82
CA SER A 145 -7.45 36.13 17.81
C SER A 145 -5.96 36.34 17.56
N TYR A 146 -5.16 36.46 18.62
CA TYR A 146 -3.72 36.72 18.50
C TYR A 146 -2.95 35.57 17.86
N VAL A 147 -3.31 34.32 18.18
CA VAL A 147 -2.60 33.08 17.81
C VAL A 147 -1.08 33.30 17.84
N ALA A 148 -0.54 33.62 19.02
CA ALA A 148 0.84 34.06 19.18
C ALA A 148 1.68 33.04 19.96
N ARG A 149 2.99 32.98 19.64
CA ARG A 149 3.95 32.09 20.31
C ARG A 149 3.92 32.24 21.83
N LYS A 150 3.97 33.48 22.32
CA LYS A 150 3.96 33.79 23.76
C LYS A 150 2.75 33.20 24.51
N ASP A 151 1.60 33.13 23.83
CA ASP A 151 0.35 32.66 24.45
C ASP A 151 0.31 31.14 24.40
N LEU A 152 0.75 30.54 23.29
CA LEU A 152 0.89 29.10 23.13
C LEU A 152 1.89 28.52 24.14
N ASP A 153 3.03 29.18 24.35
CA ASP A 153 4.06 28.74 25.30
C ASP A 153 3.49 28.63 26.73
N THR A 154 2.54 29.51 27.09
CA THR A 154 1.86 29.43 28.40
C THR A 154 0.77 28.36 28.47
N GLU A 155 0.10 28.06 27.35
CA GLU A 155 -0.93 27.00 27.27
C GLU A 155 -0.34 25.61 27.11
N MET A 156 0.91 25.50 26.64
CA MET A 156 1.55 24.22 26.35
C MET A 156 1.59 23.30 27.59
N THR A 157 1.68 23.85 28.80
CA THR A 157 1.64 23.07 30.04
C THR A 157 0.25 22.46 30.28
N VAL A 158 -0.83 23.19 29.98
CA VAL A 158 -2.21 22.72 30.10
C VAL A 158 -2.48 21.62 29.10
N VAL A 159 -2.15 21.84 27.82
CA VAL A 159 -2.36 20.87 26.74
C VAL A 159 -1.54 19.60 26.97
N ARG A 160 -0.29 19.70 27.45
CA ARG A 160 0.50 18.54 27.85
C ARG A 160 -0.15 17.76 28.99
N ASN A 161 -0.67 18.43 30.01
CA ASN A 161 -1.36 17.76 31.10
C ASN A 161 -2.62 17.03 30.59
N GLU A 162 -3.38 17.60 29.65
CA GLU A 162 -4.53 16.94 29.02
C GLU A 162 -4.12 15.70 28.22
N MET A 163 -3.02 15.78 27.47
CA MET A 163 -2.44 14.62 26.78
C MET A 163 -2.04 13.54 27.78
N GLU A 164 -1.33 13.90 28.84
CA GLU A 164 -0.88 12.97 29.87
C GLU A 164 -2.05 12.32 30.62
N MET A 165 -3.11 13.09 30.92
CA MET A 165 -4.35 12.56 31.49
C MET A 165 -5.01 11.54 30.57
N GLY A 166 -5.02 11.79 29.25
CA GLY A 166 -5.50 10.83 28.25
C GLY A 166 -4.65 9.56 28.18
N GLU A 167 -3.33 9.70 28.17
CA GLU A 167 -2.37 8.58 28.11
C GLU A 167 -2.37 7.72 29.39
N ASN A 168 -2.81 8.29 30.52
CA ASN A 168 -3.02 7.57 31.78
C ASN A 168 -4.36 6.82 31.85
N ASN A 169 -5.27 7.05 30.90
CA ASN A 169 -6.55 6.33 30.82
C ASN A 169 -6.44 5.14 29.83
N PRO A 170 -6.58 3.89 30.31
CA PRO A 170 -6.50 2.69 29.45
C PRO A 170 -7.50 2.70 28.30
N GLY A 171 -8.74 3.13 28.55
CA GLY A 171 -9.82 3.25 27.57
C GLY A 171 -9.49 4.22 26.45
N ARG A 172 -9.13 5.46 26.80
CA ARG A 172 -8.75 6.50 25.83
C ARG A 172 -7.53 6.11 25.01
N THR A 173 -6.51 5.56 25.66
CA THR A 173 -5.30 5.13 24.95
C THR A 173 -5.58 3.98 24.01
N LEU A 174 -6.34 2.96 24.45
CA LEU A 174 -6.73 1.85 23.58
C LEU A 174 -7.53 2.37 22.40
N PHE A 175 -8.48 3.28 22.64
CA PHE A 175 -9.38 3.84 21.62
C PHE A 175 -8.60 4.61 20.54
N LYS A 176 -7.66 5.47 20.95
CA LYS A 176 -6.72 6.16 20.07
C LYS A 176 -5.93 5.19 19.19
N LYS A 177 -5.49 4.06 19.76
CA LYS A 177 -4.77 3.02 19.00
C LYS A 177 -5.68 2.20 18.09
N THR A 178 -6.93 1.99 18.49
CA THR A 178 -7.95 1.35 17.64
C THR A 178 -8.19 2.17 16.39
N LEU A 179 -8.48 3.47 16.51
CA LEU A 179 -8.72 4.33 15.35
C LEU A 179 -7.50 4.42 14.42
N GLY A 180 -6.29 4.55 14.99
CA GLY A 180 -5.06 4.61 14.19
C GLY A 180 -4.67 3.32 13.47
N VAL A 181 -5.28 2.18 13.82
CA VAL A 181 -5.16 0.91 13.09
C VAL A 181 -6.37 0.70 12.17
N MET A 182 -7.52 1.24 12.53
CA MET A 182 -8.76 1.13 11.78
C MET A 182 -8.70 1.88 10.44
N TYR A 183 -8.20 3.12 10.46
CA TYR A 183 -8.11 3.99 9.29
C TYR A 183 -6.67 4.04 8.76
N ASP A 184 -6.47 3.79 7.46
CA ASP A 184 -5.15 3.85 6.81
C ASP A 184 -4.71 5.27 6.44
N TRP A 185 -5.65 6.07 5.92
CA TRP A 185 -5.36 7.36 5.29
C TRP A 185 -6.28 8.46 5.79
N HIS A 186 -7.50 8.13 6.22
CA HIS A 186 -8.46 9.12 6.67
C HIS A 186 -8.05 9.72 8.02
N ASN A 187 -8.24 11.04 8.19
CA ASN A 187 -7.81 11.74 9.41
C ASN A 187 -8.54 11.33 10.70
N TYR A 188 -9.64 10.58 10.59
CA TYR A 188 -10.26 9.91 11.75
C TYR A 188 -9.32 8.89 12.41
N ALA A 189 -8.20 8.50 11.77
CA ALA A 189 -7.13 7.71 12.35
C ALA A 189 -6.48 8.37 13.58
N HIS A 190 -6.51 9.70 13.68
CA HIS A 190 -5.79 10.45 14.71
C HIS A 190 -6.76 11.05 15.72
N ASP A 191 -6.42 10.94 17.00
CA ASP A 191 -7.15 11.58 18.08
C ASP A 191 -7.10 13.11 17.96
N THR A 192 -8.16 13.79 18.39
CA THR A 192 -8.33 15.25 18.24
C THR A 192 -7.22 16.06 18.93
N ILE A 193 -6.64 15.52 20.00
CA ILE A 193 -5.56 16.17 20.75
C ILE A 193 -4.22 16.19 19.97
N GLY A 194 -4.07 15.31 18.97
CA GLY A 194 -2.88 15.22 18.12
C GLY A 194 -1.71 14.40 18.69
N ALA A 195 -0.65 14.33 17.90
CA ALA A 195 0.62 13.74 18.29
C ALA A 195 1.41 14.73 19.15
N ARG A 196 2.03 14.22 20.22
CA ARG A 196 2.84 15.05 21.14
C ARG A 196 3.94 15.81 20.40
N ALA A 197 4.61 15.16 19.45
CA ALA A 197 5.68 15.79 18.68
C ALA A 197 5.17 16.95 17.82
N ASP A 198 4.01 16.81 17.17
CA ASP A 198 3.42 17.86 16.33
C ASP A 198 3.01 19.06 17.20
N VAL A 199 2.34 18.80 18.32
CA VAL A 199 1.88 19.85 19.24
C VAL A 199 3.06 20.58 19.89
N GLU A 200 4.09 19.87 20.35
CA GLU A 200 5.25 20.48 20.99
C GLU A 200 6.11 21.30 20.03
N ASN A 201 6.13 20.93 18.75
CA ASN A 201 6.96 21.58 17.73
C ASN A 201 6.15 22.41 16.73
N VAL A 202 4.87 22.67 17.04
CA VAL A 202 3.97 23.37 16.13
C VAL A 202 4.52 24.73 15.73
N ASP A 203 4.55 24.99 14.43
CA ASP A 203 5.00 26.26 13.87
C ASP A 203 3.87 27.29 13.92
N ILE A 204 4.11 28.45 14.53
CA ILE A 204 3.07 29.47 14.74
C ILE A 204 2.50 30.01 13.42
N PRO A 205 3.31 30.33 12.39
CA PRO A 205 2.80 30.66 11.06
C PRO A 205 1.83 29.61 10.48
N ARG A 206 2.07 28.32 10.71
CA ARG A 206 1.15 27.26 10.27
C ARG A 206 -0.15 27.25 11.07
N LEU A 207 -0.07 27.40 12.39
CA LEU A 207 -1.24 27.50 13.25
C LEU A 207 -2.10 28.73 12.91
N GLN A 208 -1.46 29.86 12.61
CA GLN A 208 -2.11 31.08 12.12
C GLN A 208 -2.74 30.88 10.74
N ALA A 209 -2.05 30.19 9.82
CA ALA A 209 -2.60 29.87 8.51
C ALA A 209 -3.85 28.98 8.64
N PHE A 210 -3.82 27.96 9.51
CA PHE A 210 -4.98 27.12 9.80
C PHE A 210 -6.14 27.94 10.38
N TYR A 211 -5.87 28.82 11.35
CA TYR A 211 -6.87 29.76 11.87
C TYR A 211 -7.51 30.60 10.76
N HIS A 212 -6.70 31.29 9.95
CA HIS A 212 -7.22 32.15 8.87
C HIS A 212 -7.96 31.38 7.77
N GLN A 213 -7.54 30.12 7.52
CA GLN A 213 -8.14 29.25 6.53
C GLN A 213 -9.52 28.75 6.96
N TYR A 214 -9.75 28.45 8.24
CA TYR A 214 -11.01 27.82 8.66
C TYR A 214 -11.94 28.71 9.50
N TYR A 215 -11.40 29.70 10.22
CA TYR A 215 -12.17 30.62 11.06
C TYR A 215 -12.72 31.76 10.19
N GLN A 216 -13.83 31.46 9.52
CA GLN A 216 -14.48 32.31 8.55
C GLN A 216 -16.01 32.32 8.80
N PRO A 217 -16.71 33.45 8.59
CA PRO A 217 -18.15 33.53 8.83
C PRO A 217 -18.94 32.54 7.95
N ASP A 218 -18.55 32.30 6.70
CA ASP A 218 -19.20 31.33 5.81
C ASP A 218 -18.88 29.86 6.15
N ASN A 219 -17.94 29.62 7.07
CA ASN A 219 -17.65 28.31 7.64
C ASN A 219 -18.24 28.11 9.05
N ALA A 220 -19.01 29.08 9.57
CA ALA A 220 -19.50 29.09 10.94
C ALA A 220 -21.03 29.05 11.05
N ALA A 221 -21.53 28.62 12.20
CA ALA A 221 -22.92 28.71 12.61
C ALA A 221 -23.02 29.28 14.03
N LEU A 222 -23.81 30.35 14.19
CA LEU A 222 -24.17 30.90 15.48
C LEU A 222 -25.53 30.35 15.90
N ILE A 223 -25.59 29.65 17.03
CA ILE A 223 -26.81 29.00 17.53
C ILE A 223 -27.16 29.65 18.87
N VAL A 224 -28.36 30.22 18.97
CA VAL A 224 -28.86 30.86 20.20
C VAL A 224 -30.12 30.13 20.65
N SER A 225 -30.08 29.54 21.85
CA SER A 225 -31.20 28.78 22.41
C SER A 225 -31.60 29.28 23.81
N GLY A 226 -32.88 29.14 24.14
CA GLY A 226 -33.46 29.57 25.41
C GLY A 226 -34.23 30.88 25.29
N ARG A 227 -34.30 31.64 26.39
CA ARG A 227 -35.18 32.82 26.47
C ARG A 227 -34.50 34.07 25.92
N PHE A 228 -35.03 34.63 24.83
CA PHE A 228 -34.58 35.87 24.19
C PHE A 228 -35.62 36.38 23.17
N VAL A 229 -35.46 37.63 22.72
CA VAL A 229 -36.29 38.19 21.64
C VAL A 229 -35.58 38.02 20.28
N PRO A 230 -36.10 37.21 19.33
CA PRO A 230 -35.40 36.91 18.07
C PRO A 230 -34.98 38.15 17.27
N ALA A 231 -35.85 39.15 17.13
CA ALA A 231 -35.55 40.38 16.40
C ALA A 231 -34.36 41.15 17.00
N LYS A 232 -34.21 41.15 18.34
CA LYS A 232 -33.07 41.78 19.03
C LYS A 232 -31.78 41.01 18.76
N VAL A 233 -31.81 39.67 18.81
CA VAL A 233 -30.64 38.85 18.50
C VAL A 233 -30.19 39.07 17.06
N LEU A 234 -31.12 39.06 16.09
CA LEU A 234 -30.78 39.35 14.69
C LEU A 234 -30.16 40.74 14.52
N ALA A 235 -30.66 41.75 15.23
CA ALA A 235 -30.05 43.08 15.23
C ALA A 235 -28.63 43.07 15.82
N MET A 236 -28.40 42.39 16.95
CA MET A 236 -27.07 42.23 17.55
C MET A 236 -26.10 41.53 16.60
N VAL A 237 -26.53 40.44 15.97
CA VAL A 237 -25.72 39.66 15.01
C VAL A 237 -25.40 40.48 13.76
N SER A 238 -26.37 41.23 13.23
CA SER A 238 -26.16 42.16 12.12
C SER A 238 -25.16 43.28 12.47
N GLN A 239 -25.22 43.82 13.69
CA GLN A 239 -24.31 44.88 14.16
C GLN A 239 -22.90 44.40 14.51
N THR A 240 -22.72 43.10 14.76
CA THR A 240 -21.44 42.47 15.12
C THR A 240 -20.89 41.70 13.92
N PHE A 241 -21.34 40.45 13.73
CA PHE A 241 -20.92 39.58 12.64
C PHE A 241 -21.19 40.16 11.26
N GLY A 242 -22.26 40.96 11.07
CA GLY A 242 -22.57 41.60 9.80
C GLY A 242 -21.51 42.60 9.32
N LYS A 243 -20.61 43.07 10.19
CA LYS A 243 -19.45 43.91 9.82
C LYS A 243 -18.28 43.12 9.26
N ILE A 244 -18.24 41.81 9.51
CA ILE A 244 -17.19 40.93 8.96
C ILE A 244 -17.43 40.78 7.47
N LYS A 245 -16.43 41.14 6.66
CA LYS A 245 -16.51 41.00 5.21
C LYS A 245 -16.70 39.54 4.82
N LYS A 246 -17.45 39.30 3.74
CA LYS A 246 -17.49 37.98 3.12
C LYS A 246 -16.06 37.56 2.74
N PRO A 247 -15.62 36.37 3.15
CA PRO A 247 -14.28 35.93 2.81
C PRO A 247 -14.10 35.68 1.32
N THR A 248 -12.87 35.88 0.85
CA THR A 248 -12.45 35.54 -0.52
C THR A 248 -11.68 34.22 -0.59
N ARG A 249 -11.20 33.72 0.56
CA ARG A 249 -10.49 32.45 0.68
C ARG A 249 -11.47 31.29 0.48
N LYS A 250 -11.06 30.28 -0.29
CA LYS A 250 -11.84 29.05 -0.47
C LYS A 250 -11.32 27.99 0.49
N LEU A 251 -12.24 27.28 1.14
CA LEU A 251 -11.91 26.10 1.92
C LEU A 251 -11.44 24.97 0.99
N PRO A 252 -10.47 24.13 1.42
CA PRO A 252 -10.00 23.03 0.59
C PRO A 252 -11.08 21.95 0.50
N THR A 253 -11.21 21.32 -0.66
CA THR A 253 -12.03 20.11 -0.80
C THR A 253 -11.24 18.91 -0.34
N LEU A 254 -11.71 18.24 0.71
CA LEU A 254 -11.17 16.95 1.16
C LEU A 254 -11.81 15.84 0.33
N TYR A 255 -11.00 14.88 -0.13
CA TYR A 255 -11.43 13.80 -1.01
C TYR A 255 -10.98 12.41 -0.54
N THR A 256 -10.16 12.34 0.51
CA THR A 256 -9.71 11.07 1.07
C THR A 256 -10.90 10.38 1.72
N LEU A 257 -11.19 9.17 1.28
CA LEU A 257 -11.99 8.19 2.01
C LEU A 257 -11.08 7.00 2.28
N ASP A 258 -11.26 6.35 3.43
CA ASP A 258 -10.51 5.15 3.74
C ASP A 258 -10.96 3.99 2.83
N PRO A 259 -10.05 3.13 2.35
CA PRO A 259 -10.45 1.92 1.64
C PRO A 259 -11.27 1.01 2.55
N SER A 260 -12.12 0.18 1.95
CA SER A 260 -12.74 -0.92 2.69
C SER A 260 -11.64 -1.83 3.25
N GLN A 261 -11.81 -2.23 4.51
CA GLN A 261 -10.93 -3.21 5.14
C GLN A 261 -11.14 -4.59 4.48
N ASP A 262 -10.03 -5.28 4.21
CA ASP A 262 -9.97 -6.56 3.49
C ASP A 262 -9.82 -7.77 4.44
N GLY A 263 -9.65 -7.54 5.73
CA GLY A 263 -9.48 -8.56 6.76
C GLY A 263 -9.42 -7.96 8.17
N GLU A 264 -9.56 -8.79 9.21
CA GLU A 264 -9.43 -8.31 10.59
C GLU A 264 -8.10 -7.62 10.82
N ARG A 265 -8.14 -6.43 11.42
CA ARG A 265 -6.99 -5.79 12.05
C ARG A 265 -7.05 -5.97 13.55
N SER A 266 -5.89 -6.09 14.20
CA SER A 266 -5.84 -6.19 15.65
C SER A 266 -4.77 -5.29 16.29
N VAL A 267 -5.05 -4.80 17.49
CA VAL A 267 -4.11 -4.05 18.31
C VAL A 267 -4.14 -4.55 19.75
N ILE A 268 -2.96 -4.86 20.29
CA ILE A 268 -2.80 -5.25 21.69
C ILE A 268 -1.92 -4.22 22.39
N LEU A 269 -2.50 -3.52 23.36
CA LEU A 269 -1.81 -2.51 24.15
C LEU A 269 -1.45 -3.08 25.53
N ARG A 270 -0.16 -3.05 25.86
CA ARG A 270 0.35 -3.39 27.20
C ARG A 270 0.87 -2.14 27.89
N ARG A 271 0.33 -1.80 29.05
CA ARG A 271 0.82 -0.74 29.95
C ARG A 271 0.67 -1.16 31.42
N VAL A 272 1.33 -0.41 32.30
CA VAL A 272 1.23 -0.59 33.75
C VAL A 272 -0.11 -0.04 34.24
N GLY A 273 -0.78 -0.77 35.12
CA GLY A 273 -2.04 -0.34 35.76
C GLY A 273 -3.28 -0.42 34.86
N GLY A 274 -4.44 -0.13 35.45
CA GLY A 274 -5.75 -0.22 34.80
C GLY A 274 -6.36 -1.63 34.82
N SER A 275 -7.62 -1.73 34.42
CA SER A 275 -8.31 -3.01 34.20
C SER A 275 -8.18 -3.45 32.75
N PRO A 276 -8.25 -4.76 32.44
CA PRO A 276 -8.38 -5.21 31.06
C PRO A 276 -9.66 -4.61 30.44
N LEU A 277 -9.59 -4.34 29.14
CA LEU A 277 -10.72 -3.90 28.34
C LEU A 277 -10.51 -4.25 26.87
N MET A 278 -11.58 -4.35 26.11
CA MET A 278 -11.48 -4.62 24.67
C MET A 278 -12.58 -3.95 23.86
N PHE A 279 -12.28 -3.68 22.59
CA PHE A 279 -13.19 -3.10 21.59
C PHE A 279 -13.21 -3.95 20.33
N ALA A 280 -14.39 -4.20 19.78
CA ALA A 280 -14.59 -4.58 18.39
C ALA A 280 -15.18 -3.37 17.66
N ALA A 281 -14.41 -2.80 16.72
CA ALA A 281 -14.80 -1.64 15.94
C ALA A 281 -15.03 -2.01 14.46
N TYR A 282 -15.99 -1.35 13.81
CA TYR A 282 -16.39 -1.61 12.44
C TYR A 282 -16.62 -0.28 11.71
N HIS A 283 -16.15 -0.13 10.46
CA HIS A 283 -16.52 1.03 9.66
C HIS A 283 -18.01 0.99 9.36
N VAL A 284 -18.68 2.13 9.48
CA VAL A 284 -20.11 2.29 9.16
C VAL A 284 -20.34 3.55 8.32
N SER A 285 -21.56 3.75 7.86
CA SER A 285 -21.92 4.91 7.03
C SER A 285 -21.74 6.26 7.74
N ALA A 286 -21.74 7.34 6.96
CA ALA A 286 -21.74 8.71 7.49
C ALA A 286 -23.06 9.01 8.21
N GLY A 287 -23.06 10.00 9.12
CA GLY A 287 -24.25 10.34 9.93
C GLY A 287 -25.47 10.80 9.10
N ALA A 288 -25.22 11.39 7.93
CA ALA A 288 -26.29 11.83 7.02
C ALA A 288 -26.90 10.68 6.18
N ASP A 289 -26.23 9.53 6.12
CA ASP A 289 -26.66 8.39 5.32
C ASP A 289 -27.93 7.73 5.91
N PRO A 290 -28.89 7.27 5.08
CA PRO A 290 -30.06 6.54 5.57
C PRO A 290 -29.74 5.29 6.41
N ASP A 291 -28.60 4.63 6.16
CA ASP A 291 -28.15 3.43 6.90
C ASP A 291 -27.69 3.74 8.32
N TYR A 292 -27.44 5.01 8.67
CA TYR A 292 -27.00 5.36 10.02
C TYR A 292 -28.11 5.10 11.07
N ALA A 293 -29.38 5.39 10.74
CA ALA A 293 -30.50 5.18 11.64
C ALA A 293 -30.72 3.70 12.05
N PRO A 294 -30.78 2.72 11.14
CA PRO A 294 -30.85 1.31 11.54
C PRO A 294 -29.58 0.83 12.25
N MET A 295 -28.40 1.39 11.98
CA MET A 295 -27.17 1.09 12.73
C MET A 295 -27.25 1.57 14.19
N GLU A 296 -27.78 2.77 14.44
CA GLU A 296 -28.05 3.27 15.80
C GLU A 296 -29.00 2.32 16.56
N VAL A 297 -30.07 1.87 15.92
CA VAL A 297 -31.01 0.89 16.51
C VAL A 297 -30.29 -0.43 16.82
N LEU A 298 -29.46 -0.93 15.90
CA LEU A 298 -28.69 -2.16 16.09
C LEU A 298 -27.74 -2.07 17.29
N VAL A 299 -27.04 -0.95 17.44
CA VAL A 299 -26.16 -0.69 18.57
C VAL A 299 -26.92 -0.77 19.90
N TYR A 300 -28.14 -0.23 19.98
CA TYR A 300 -29.00 -0.37 21.16
C TYR A 300 -29.46 -1.82 21.38
N VAL A 301 -29.81 -2.56 20.33
CA VAL A 301 -30.14 -4.00 20.42
C VAL A 301 -28.97 -4.81 21.01
N MET A 302 -27.73 -4.44 20.66
CA MET A 302 -26.53 -5.12 21.14
C MET A 302 -26.14 -4.70 22.57
N GLY A 303 -26.03 -3.40 22.83
CA GLY A 303 -25.34 -2.87 24.01
C GLY A 303 -26.20 -2.30 25.12
N ASP A 304 -27.52 -2.10 24.94
CA ASP A 304 -28.34 -1.49 25.99
C ASP A 304 -28.38 -2.37 27.25
N THR A 305 -28.35 -1.76 28.43
CA THR A 305 -28.45 -2.48 29.71
C THR A 305 -29.83 -2.26 30.33
N PRO A 306 -30.52 -3.32 30.81
CA PRO A 306 -30.10 -4.74 30.87
C PRO A 306 -30.52 -5.59 29.67
N SER A 307 -31.12 -5.00 28.64
CA SER A 307 -31.88 -5.76 27.63
C SER A 307 -31.08 -6.28 26.44
N GLY A 308 -29.94 -5.67 26.17
CA GLY A 308 -29.09 -5.90 25.01
C GLY A 308 -28.40 -7.25 25.05
N ARG A 309 -28.07 -7.76 23.87
CA ARG A 309 -27.47 -9.09 23.70
C ARG A 309 -26.12 -9.22 24.42
N LEU A 310 -25.29 -8.18 24.40
CA LEU A 310 -23.98 -8.17 25.05
C LEU A 310 -24.10 -8.26 26.57
N HIS A 311 -25.05 -7.53 27.17
CA HIS A 311 -25.29 -7.61 28.61
C HIS A 311 -25.66 -9.03 29.05
N LYS A 312 -26.63 -9.64 28.36
CA LYS A 312 -27.09 -11.01 28.64
C LYS A 312 -26.01 -12.07 28.44
N ARG A 313 -25.20 -11.93 27.39
CA ARG A 313 -24.21 -12.95 27.00
C ARG A 313 -22.88 -12.81 27.72
N LEU A 314 -22.47 -11.59 28.06
CA LEU A 314 -21.18 -11.36 28.72
C LEU A 314 -21.34 -10.99 30.20
N THR A 315 -22.15 -9.98 30.52
CA THR A 315 -22.24 -9.46 31.89
C THR A 315 -23.00 -10.42 32.81
N GLU A 316 -24.20 -10.87 32.44
CA GLU A 316 -24.99 -11.82 33.25
C GLU A 316 -24.31 -13.18 33.40
N LYS A 317 -23.52 -13.60 32.40
CA LYS A 317 -22.68 -14.81 32.45
C LYS A 317 -21.33 -14.61 33.15
N GLN A 318 -21.06 -13.44 33.71
CA GLN A 318 -19.82 -13.10 34.41
C GLN A 318 -18.53 -13.25 33.56
N LEU A 319 -18.65 -13.14 32.23
CA LEU A 319 -17.51 -13.09 31.32
C LEU A 319 -16.91 -11.68 31.21
N ALA A 320 -17.71 -10.65 31.46
CA ALA A 320 -17.28 -9.25 31.57
C ALA A 320 -17.92 -8.59 32.80
N ALA A 321 -17.26 -7.58 33.36
CA ALA A 321 -17.81 -6.74 34.42
C ALA A 321 -18.84 -5.74 33.88
N GLY A 322 -18.65 -5.28 32.65
CA GLY A 322 -19.54 -4.35 31.96
C GLY A 322 -19.40 -4.47 30.45
N THR A 323 -20.43 -4.06 29.73
CA THR A 323 -20.44 -3.99 28.27
C THR A 323 -21.01 -2.66 27.82
N PHE A 324 -20.60 -2.21 26.64
CA PHE A 324 -21.14 -1.00 26.02
C PHE A 324 -21.14 -1.15 24.50
N ALA A 325 -21.96 -0.35 23.85
CA ALA A 325 -21.93 -0.18 22.41
C ALA A 325 -22.33 1.25 22.03
N PHE A 326 -21.72 1.78 20.97
CA PHE A 326 -22.11 3.06 20.38
C PHE A 326 -21.77 3.09 18.88
N ALA A 327 -22.45 3.93 18.11
CA ALA A 327 -22.01 4.35 16.79
C ALA A 327 -21.69 5.85 16.83
N GLN A 328 -20.75 6.27 15.99
CA GLN A 328 -20.30 7.65 15.94
C GLN A 328 -20.76 8.30 14.63
N ALA A 329 -21.72 9.23 14.74
CA ALA A 329 -22.19 10.05 13.62
C ALA A 329 -21.11 11.06 13.24
N MET A 330 -20.68 11.02 12.00
CA MET A 330 -19.59 11.81 11.43
C MET A 330 -19.99 12.41 10.08
N HIS A 331 -19.26 13.42 9.59
CA HIS A 331 -19.48 13.98 8.24
C HIS A 331 -19.19 12.93 7.15
N ASP A 332 -18.01 12.31 7.22
CA ASP A 332 -17.60 11.18 6.37
C ASP A 332 -17.90 9.82 7.08
N PRO A 333 -17.77 8.65 6.42
CA PRO A 333 -18.05 7.35 7.03
C PRO A 333 -17.39 7.15 8.40
N GLY A 334 -18.23 6.87 9.41
CA GLY A 334 -17.83 6.75 10.81
C GLY A 334 -17.52 5.31 11.22
N TYR A 335 -17.71 5.03 12.52
CA TYR A 335 -17.51 3.70 13.09
C TYR A 335 -18.58 3.33 14.12
N ALA A 336 -18.82 2.03 14.26
CA ALA A 336 -19.54 1.44 15.39
C ALA A 336 -18.55 0.67 16.27
N MET A 337 -18.75 0.73 17.58
CA MET A 337 -17.87 0.11 18.56
C MET A 337 -18.67 -0.67 19.60
N PHE A 338 -18.22 -1.88 19.88
CA PHE A 338 -18.77 -2.78 20.88
C PHE A 338 -17.65 -3.17 21.84
N GLY A 339 -17.86 -2.98 23.14
CA GLY A 339 -16.80 -3.14 24.12
C GLY A 339 -17.20 -3.91 25.36
N ALA A 340 -16.18 -4.41 26.05
CA ALA A 340 -16.30 -5.10 27.31
C ALA A 340 -15.18 -4.67 28.27
N GLU A 341 -15.57 -4.45 29.52
CA GLU A 341 -14.68 -4.14 30.64
C GLU A 341 -14.58 -5.35 31.57
N PHE A 342 -13.42 -5.56 32.18
CA PHE A 342 -13.14 -6.75 32.95
C PHE A 342 -12.80 -6.46 34.41
N ALA A 343 -13.29 -7.32 35.28
CA ALA A 343 -12.77 -7.45 36.64
C ALA A 343 -11.48 -8.30 36.64
N PRO A 344 -10.61 -8.14 37.66
CA PRO A 344 -9.43 -8.99 37.81
C PRO A 344 -9.78 -10.49 37.80
N GLY A 345 -9.04 -11.27 37.02
CA GLY A 345 -9.21 -12.73 36.93
C GLY A 345 -10.23 -13.25 35.91
N GLN A 346 -10.96 -12.37 35.21
CA GLN A 346 -11.84 -12.79 34.11
C GLN A 346 -11.04 -13.22 32.87
N ASP A 347 -11.53 -14.23 32.17
CA ASP A 347 -10.92 -14.79 30.96
C ASP A 347 -11.24 -13.91 29.73
N VAL A 348 -10.24 -13.12 29.33
CA VAL A 348 -10.34 -12.17 28.21
C VAL A 348 -10.56 -12.86 26.87
N ASP A 349 -9.93 -14.02 26.63
CA ASP A 349 -10.05 -14.72 25.35
C ASP A 349 -11.42 -15.36 25.18
N LYS A 350 -11.97 -15.91 26.27
CA LYS A 350 -13.35 -16.44 26.29
C LYS A 350 -14.36 -15.33 26.08
N ALA A 351 -14.21 -14.20 26.76
CA ALA A 351 -15.09 -13.06 26.59
C ALA A 351 -14.97 -12.44 25.19
N ARG A 352 -13.76 -12.40 24.60
CA ARG A 352 -13.55 -11.94 23.21
C ARG A 352 -14.35 -12.82 22.26
N SER A 353 -14.26 -14.14 22.42
CA SER A 353 -14.98 -15.09 21.58
C SER A 353 -16.49 -14.89 21.66
N GLU A 354 -17.05 -14.72 22.88
CA GLU A 354 -18.49 -14.45 23.06
C GLU A 354 -18.90 -13.06 22.54
N LEU A 355 -18.06 -12.02 22.70
CA LEU A 355 -18.29 -10.68 22.15
C LEU A 355 -18.46 -10.75 20.64
N LEU A 356 -17.48 -11.33 19.94
CA LEU A 356 -17.48 -11.44 18.48
C LEU A 356 -18.62 -12.33 17.99
N ALA A 357 -18.84 -13.48 18.64
CA ALA A 357 -19.96 -14.36 18.33
C ALA A 357 -21.32 -13.71 18.58
N THR A 358 -21.42 -12.66 19.40
CA THR A 358 -22.67 -11.93 19.63
C THR A 358 -22.86 -10.79 18.64
N VAL A 359 -21.80 -10.02 18.36
CA VAL A 359 -21.87 -8.86 17.45
C VAL A 359 -22.08 -9.33 16.01
N GLU A 360 -21.41 -10.41 15.59
CA GLU A 360 -21.43 -10.91 14.22
C GLU A 360 -22.48 -12.00 13.98
N SER A 361 -23.30 -12.35 14.99
CA SER A 361 -24.35 -13.35 14.82
C SER A 361 -25.57 -12.87 14.04
N VAL A 362 -25.66 -11.60 13.64
CA VAL A 362 -26.90 -11.04 13.06
C VAL A 362 -27.47 -11.91 11.93
N ALA A 363 -26.63 -12.48 11.07
CA ALA A 363 -27.07 -13.39 10.00
C ALA A 363 -27.62 -14.75 10.52
N ALA A 364 -27.02 -15.29 11.58
CA ALA A 364 -27.38 -16.60 12.16
C ALA A 364 -28.49 -16.50 13.22
N GLU A 365 -28.58 -15.37 13.91
CA GLU A 365 -29.52 -15.04 14.97
C GLU A 365 -30.21 -13.71 14.64
N PRO A 366 -31.24 -13.73 13.78
CA PRO A 366 -31.89 -12.52 13.32
C PRO A 366 -32.37 -11.62 14.47
N VAL A 367 -32.37 -10.31 14.24
CA VAL A 367 -32.96 -9.34 15.18
C VAL A 367 -34.48 -9.51 15.21
N THR A 368 -35.09 -9.40 16.40
CA THR A 368 -36.56 -9.54 16.53
C THR A 368 -37.27 -8.19 16.52
N ASP A 369 -38.56 -8.21 16.20
CA ASP A 369 -39.41 -7.01 16.24
C ASP A 369 -39.46 -6.39 17.66
N GLU A 370 -39.44 -7.22 18.71
CA GLU A 370 -39.44 -6.75 20.10
C GLU A 370 -38.11 -6.08 20.50
N GLU A 371 -36.98 -6.61 20.05
CA GLU A 371 -35.66 -6.02 20.28
C GLU A 371 -35.59 -4.64 19.60
N VAL A 372 -36.00 -4.57 18.34
CA VAL A 372 -36.01 -3.34 17.54
C VAL A 372 -36.98 -2.31 18.12
N ALA A 373 -38.19 -2.72 18.49
CA ALA A 373 -39.16 -1.83 19.12
C ALA A 373 -38.64 -1.24 20.44
N ARG A 374 -37.97 -2.06 21.27
CA ARG A 374 -37.37 -1.63 22.54
C ARG A 374 -36.21 -0.66 22.32
N ALA A 375 -35.31 -0.97 21.38
CA ALA A 375 -34.18 -0.12 21.02
C ALA A 375 -34.66 1.24 20.51
N LYS A 376 -35.63 1.26 19.58
CA LYS A 376 -36.27 2.49 19.08
C LYS A 376 -36.90 3.30 20.22
N ALA A 377 -37.68 2.66 21.08
CA ALA A 377 -38.32 3.35 22.20
C ALA A 377 -37.29 3.96 23.16
N LYS A 378 -36.18 3.27 23.44
CA LYS A 378 -35.10 3.77 24.28
C LYS A 378 -34.39 4.97 23.64
N TRP A 379 -34.04 4.86 22.36
CA TRP A 379 -33.41 5.95 21.60
C TRP A 379 -34.31 7.19 21.53
N LEU A 380 -35.58 7.00 21.14
CA LEU A 380 -36.56 8.10 21.03
C LEU A 380 -36.81 8.77 22.37
N LYS A 381 -36.93 8.01 23.46
CA LYS A 381 -37.04 8.57 24.81
C LYS A 381 -35.83 9.45 25.16
N ASN A 382 -34.61 9.00 24.83
CA ASN A 382 -33.40 9.78 25.10
C ASN A 382 -33.35 11.07 24.25
N TRP A 383 -33.76 10.98 22.98
CA TRP A 383 -33.89 12.15 22.10
C TRP A 383 -34.92 13.15 22.65
N GLU A 384 -36.12 12.68 23.03
CA GLU A 384 -37.19 13.50 23.61
C GLU A 384 -36.74 14.19 24.90
N GLN A 385 -36.05 13.47 25.78
CA GLN A 385 -35.47 14.03 27.01
C GLN A 385 -34.46 15.13 26.70
N SER A 386 -33.56 14.93 25.72
CA SER A 386 -32.62 15.97 25.29
C SER A 386 -33.34 17.19 24.71
N PHE A 387 -34.41 16.97 23.92
CA PHE A 387 -35.20 18.03 23.30
C PHE A 387 -35.93 18.92 24.31
N THR A 388 -36.25 18.43 25.51
CA THR A 388 -36.87 19.24 26.58
C THR A 388 -35.95 20.30 27.19
N ASN A 389 -34.66 20.29 26.86
CA ASN A 389 -33.70 21.24 27.40
C ASN A 389 -33.09 22.10 26.28
N PRO A 390 -33.38 23.42 26.23
CA PRO A 390 -32.90 24.28 25.14
C PRO A 390 -31.37 24.37 25.05
N GLU A 391 -30.67 24.22 26.18
CA GLU A 391 -29.21 24.14 26.19
C GLU A 391 -28.71 22.87 25.48
N SER A 392 -29.31 21.71 25.79
CA SER A 392 -28.99 20.44 25.14
C SER A 392 -29.28 20.47 23.63
N VAL A 393 -30.38 21.12 23.23
CA VAL A 393 -30.71 21.32 21.80
C VAL A 393 -29.64 22.17 21.12
N GLY A 394 -29.22 23.30 21.72
CA GLY A 394 -28.19 24.16 21.14
C GLY A 394 -26.84 23.44 20.93
N LEU A 395 -26.46 22.60 21.90
CA LEU A 395 -25.26 21.76 21.81
C LEU A 395 -25.40 20.68 20.72
N ALA A 396 -26.52 19.95 20.69
CA ALA A 396 -26.77 18.89 19.71
C ALA A 396 -26.75 19.44 18.27
N LEU A 397 -27.39 20.58 18.02
CA LEU A 397 -27.40 21.22 16.70
C LEU A 397 -25.98 21.52 16.18
N SER A 398 -25.03 21.77 17.08
CA SER A 398 -23.64 22.01 16.71
C SER A 398 -23.00 20.79 16.05
N ASP A 399 -23.30 19.57 16.52
CA ASP A 399 -22.81 18.32 15.91
C ASP A 399 -23.43 18.09 14.52
N TYR A 400 -24.74 18.30 14.39
CA TYR A 400 -25.43 18.11 13.09
C TYR A 400 -25.03 19.17 12.07
N VAL A 401 -24.76 20.40 12.49
CA VAL A 401 -24.15 21.43 11.65
C VAL A 401 -22.83 20.96 11.04
N SER A 402 -22.00 20.26 11.81
CA SER A 402 -20.70 19.77 11.32
C SER A 402 -20.80 18.51 10.45
N GLN A 403 -21.87 17.74 10.60
CA GLN A 403 -22.20 16.62 9.70
C GLN A 403 -22.77 17.09 8.35
N GLY A 404 -23.11 18.38 8.22
CA GLY A 404 -23.48 19.01 6.95
C GLY A 404 -24.76 19.84 7.01
N ASP A 405 -25.72 19.49 7.88
CA ASP A 405 -26.99 20.21 8.01
C ASP A 405 -27.62 20.01 9.39
N TRP A 406 -28.03 21.10 10.04
CA TRP A 406 -28.64 21.05 11.38
C TRP A 406 -29.96 20.27 11.42
N ARG A 407 -30.67 20.17 10.30
CA ARG A 407 -31.95 19.45 10.19
C ARG A 407 -31.77 17.93 10.30
N LEU A 408 -30.53 17.43 10.19
CA LEU A 408 -30.21 16.03 10.48
C LEU A 408 -30.65 15.62 11.90
N PHE A 409 -30.72 16.56 12.84
CA PHE A 409 -31.26 16.33 14.18
C PHE A 409 -32.70 15.78 14.19
N PHE A 410 -33.54 16.28 13.28
CA PHE A 410 -34.94 15.84 13.13
C PHE A 410 -35.05 14.68 12.14
N LEU A 411 -34.29 14.74 11.04
CA LEU A 411 -34.32 13.69 10.03
C LEU A 411 -33.87 12.34 10.62
N LEU A 412 -32.86 12.31 11.49
CA LEU A 412 -32.45 11.09 12.17
C LEU A 412 -33.57 10.55 13.06
N ARG A 413 -34.21 11.40 13.87
CA ARG A 413 -35.36 10.98 14.70
C ARG A 413 -36.47 10.36 13.86
N ASP A 414 -36.82 10.99 12.75
CA ASP A 414 -37.91 10.50 11.89
C ASP A 414 -37.52 9.21 11.19
N ARG A 415 -36.27 9.09 10.71
CA ARG A 415 -35.74 7.82 10.23
C ARG A 415 -35.79 6.74 11.30
N ILE A 416 -35.40 7.01 12.55
CA ILE A 416 -35.49 6.05 13.65
C ILE A 416 -36.94 5.59 13.88
N ARG A 417 -37.93 6.50 13.79
CA ARG A 417 -39.36 6.13 13.87
C ARG A 417 -39.75 5.16 12.75
N GLU A 418 -39.22 5.36 11.55
CA GLU A 418 -39.51 4.57 10.35
C GLU A 418 -38.70 3.27 10.22
N VAL A 419 -37.57 3.12 10.95
CA VAL A 419 -36.73 1.91 10.93
C VAL A 419 -37.57 0.65 11.15
N LYS A 420 -37.44 -0.31 10.24
CA LYS A 420 -38.03 -1.65 10.34
C LYS A 420 -36.97 -2.66 10.75
N THR A 421 -37.41 -3.79 11.29
CA THR A 421 -36.54 -4.91 11.66
C THR A 421 -35.67 -5.40 10.49
N ALA A 422 -36.23 -5.42 9.28
CA ALA A 422 -35.49 -5.77 8.06
C ALA A 422 -34.33 -4.79 7.76
N ASP A 423 -34.47 -3.50 8.10
CA ASP A 423 -33.40 -2.52 7.89
C ASP A 423 -32.24 -2.77 8.85
N VAL A 424 -32.55 -3.00 10.13
CA VAL A 424 -31.58 -3.35 11.19
C VAL A 424 -30.86 -4.65 10.86
N GLN A 425 -31.61 -5.66 10.43
CA GLN A 425 -31.08 -6.94 9.98
C GLN A 425 -30.07 -6.75 8.83
N ARG A 426 -30.46 -6.00 7.79
CA ARG A 426 -29.61 -5.73 6.62
C ARG A 426 -28.31 -5.05 7.02
N VAL A 427 -28.37 -3.92 7.74
CA VAL A 427 -27.14 -3.19 8.10
C VAL A 427 -26.23 -4.02 9.02
N GLY A 428 -26.79 -4.81 9.92
CA GLY A 428 -25.99 -5.73 10.74
C GLY A 428 -25.24 -6.76 9.89
N THR A 429 -25.91 -7.37 8.91
CA THR A 429 -25.25 -8.32 7.98
C THR A 429 -24.27 -7.66 7.01
N GLN A 430 -24.44 -6.37 6.70
CA GLN A 430 -23.61 -5.65 5.75
C GLN A 430 -22.32 -5.11 6.38
N TYR A 431 -22.39 -4.58 7.60
CA TYR A 431 -21.27 -3.86 8.23
C TYR A 431 -20.55 -4.68 9.33
N LEU A 432 -21.24 -5.57 10.05
CA LEU A 432 -20.64 -6.35 11.14
C LEU A 432 -20.00 -7.64 10.61
N LEU A 433 -18.99 -7.46 9.76
CA LEU A 433 -18.21 -8.52 9.11
C LEU A 433 -16.85 -8.66 9.76
N GLY A 434 -16.34 -9.89 9.90
CA GLY A 434 -14.97 -10.13 10.36
C GLY A 434 -13.90 -9.46 9.50
N SER A 435 -14.15 -9.25 8.20
CA SER A 435 -13.27 -8.51 7.30
C SER A 435 -13.31 -6.99 7.50
N ASN A 436 -14.31 -6.45 8.20
CA ASN A 436 -14.44 -5.02 8.54
C ASN A 436 -14.05 -4.73 10.00
N ARG A 437 -13.58 -5.74 10.74
CA ARG A 437 -13.36 -5.67 12.18
C ARG A 437 -11.96 -5.17 12.52
N THR A 438 -11.88 -4.17 13.40
CA THR A 438 -10.68 -3.86 14.16
C THR A 438 -10.86 -4.27 15.62
N MET A 439 -10.10 -5.28 16.06
CA MET A 439 -10.13 -5.83 17.41
C MET A 439 -9.01 -5.22 18.27
N ALA A 440 -9.37 -4.55 19.36
CA ALA A 440 -8.43 -3.90 20.26
C ALA A 440 -8.50 -4.48 21.67
N THR A 441 -7.35 -4.81 22.26
CA THR A 441 -7.28 -5.36 23.63
C THR A 441 -6.24 -4.62 24.46
N TYR A 442 -6.63 -4.14 25.64
CA TYR A 442 -5.72 -3.64 26.65
C TYR A 442 -5.42 -4.75 27.67
N ILE A 443 -4.13 -5.04 27.85
CA ILE A 443 -3.65 -6.03 28.82
C ILE A 443 -2.76 -5.31 29.83
N PRO A 444 -3.22 -5.13 31.09
CA PRO A 444 -2.38 -4.63 32.15
C PRO A 444 -1.13 -5.51 32.32
N SER A 445 0.04 -4.90 32.47
CA SER A 445 1.31 -5.60 32.66
C SER A 445 2.20 -4.83 33.63
N ASP A 446 2.78 -5.52 34.61
CA ASP A 446 3.65 -4.88 35.62
C ASP A 446 4.96 -4.35 35.05
N LYS A 447 5.47 -4.99 33.99
CA LYS A 447 6.76 -4.68 33.35
C LYS A 447 6.64 -4.79 31.82
N PRO A 448 5.92 -3.87 31.16
CA PRO A 448 5.82 -3.91 29.70
C PRO A 448 7.20 -3.67 29.08
N ALA A 449 7.68 -4.60 28.27
CA ALA A 449 8.88 -4.38 27.46
C ALA A 449 8.58 -3.28 26.42
N ARG A 450 9.32 -2.17 26.47
CA ARG A 450 9.23 -1.07 25.51
C ARG A 450 10.41 -1.13 24.56
N ALA A 451 10.15 -0.92 23.27
CA ALA A 451 11.21 -0.61 22.33
C ALA A 451 11.89 0.72 22.74
N PRO A 452 13.17 0.93 22.39
CA PRO A 452 13.81 2.23 22.57
C PRO A 452 13.03 3.32 21.83
N GLU A 453 12.92 4.49 22.45
CA GLU A 453 12.29 5.64 21.80
C GLU A 453 13.09 6.07 20.55
N PRO A 454 12.41 6.41 19.44
CA PRO A 454 13.07 6.98 18.28
C PRO A 454 13.82 8.28 18.64
N ARG A 455 15.03 8.44 18.11
CA ARG A 455 15.83 9.66 18.30
C ARG A 455 16.47 10.09 17.00
N THR A 456 16.55 11.40 16.77
CA THR A 456 17.34 11.95 15.67
C THR A 456 18.83 11.77 15.96
N VAL A 457 19.63 11.54 14.91
CA VAL A 457 21.08 11.42 15.02
C VAL A 457 21.72 12.71 14.52
N ASP A 458 22.55 13.34 15.35
CA ASP A 458 23.42 14.42 14.90
C ASP A 458 24.55 13.85 14.04
N LEU A 459 24.31 13.80 12.73
CA LEU A 459 25.29 13.33 11.75
C LEU A 459 26.55 14.19 11.76
N ALA A 460 26.45 15.51 12.00
CA ALA A 460 27.63 16.39 12.00
C ALA A 460 28.57 16.05 13.17
N ALA A 461 28.03 15.74 14.34
CA ALA A 461 28.82 15.25 15.48
C ALA A 461 29.48 13.90 15.17
N GLN A 462 28.74 12.96 14.54
CA GLN A 462 29.29 11.65 14.15
C GLN A 462 30.41 11.78 13.11
N MET A 463 30.27 12.69 12.13
CA MET A 463 31.30 12.90 11.11
C MET A 463 32.60 13.50 11.65
N LYS A 464 32.57 14.20 12.80
CA LYS A 464 33.80 14.71 13.45
C LYS A 464 34.70 13.61 14.00
N THR A 465 34.12 12.48 14.42
CA THR A 465 34.88 11.34 14.98
C THR A 465 35.13 10.25 13.94
N PHE A 466 34.46 10.32 12.78
CA PHE A 466 34.72 9.43 11.65
C PHE A 466 36.16 9.58 11.16
N LYS A 467 36.90 8.46 11.13
CA LYS A 467 38.23 8.37 10.55
C LYS A 467 38.14 7.53 9.27
N PRO A 468 38.35 8.12 8.08
CA PRO A 468 38.38 7.32 6.87
C PRO A 468 39.57 6.35 6.93
N GLN A 469 39.38 5.15 6.37
CA GLN A 469 40.49 4.24 6.13
C GLN A 469 41.38 4.79 5.01
N GLU A 470 42.62 4.28 4.91
CA GLU A 470 43.51 4.63 3.79
C GLU A 470 42.80 4.39 2.46
N ALA A 471 42.98 5.33 1.52
CA ALA A 471 42.41 5.20 0.20
C ALA A 471 42.92 3.90 -0.44
N ALA A 472 42.00 3.05 -0.89
CA ALA A 472 42.35 1.88 -1.68
C ALA A 472 43.24 2.33 -2.86
N LYS A 473 44.27 1.53 -3.17
CA LYS A 473 45.13 1.80 -4.35
C LYS A 473 44.25 2.02 -5.57
N THR A 474 44.54 3.08 -6.33
CA THR A 474 43.84 3.34 -7.59
C THR A 474 43.97 2.11 -8.48
N ALA A 475 42.82 1.51 -8.82
CA ALA A 475 42.80 0.36 -9.71
C ALA A 475 43.36 0.78 -11.09
N GLU A 476 43.95 -0.19 -11.79
CA GLU A 476 44.46 -0.01 -13.15
C GLU A 476 43.35 0.52 -14.07
N ALA A 477 43.68 1.50 -14.94
CA ALA A 477 42.79 1.89 -16.01
C ALA A 477 42.69 0.74 -17.05
N PHE A 478 41.52 0.13 -17.17
CA PHE A 478 41.30 -0.98 -18.08
C PHE A 478 40.45 -0.56 -19.29
N ASP A 479 41.00 -0.70 -20.50
CA ASP A 479 40.26 -0.51 -21.74
C ASP A 479 39.46 -1.78 -22.10
N ALA A 480 38.13 -1.70 -22.08
CA ALA A 480 37.23 -2.82 -22.34
C ALA A 480 36.94 -3.07 -23.84
N THR A 481 37.89 -2.73 -24.72
CA THR A 481 37.82 -3.09 -26.13
C THR A 481 37.93 -4.61 -26.31
N PRO A 482 37.19 -5.22 -27.25
CA PRO A 482 37.29 -6.64 -27.55
C PRO A 482 38.73 -7.11 -27.81
N GLU A 483 39.53 -6.29 -28.52
CA GLU A 483 40.92 -6.58 -28.84
C GLU A 483 41.81 -6.59 -27.60
N ASN A 484 41.61 -5.66 -26.66
CA ASN A 484 42.39 -5.64 -25.42
C ASN A 484 42.00 -6.80 -24.49
N ILE A 485 40.71 -7.15 -24.42
CA ILE A 485 40.22 -8.33 -23.68
C ILE A 485 40.88 -9.59 -24.23
N ASP A 486 40.84 -9.82 -25.55
CA ASP A 486 41.50 -10.98 -26.18
C ASP A 486 43.01 -10.98 -25.91
N ARG A 487 43.69 -9.85 -26.11
CA ARG A 487 45.15 -9.73 -25.95
C ARG A 487 45.63 -10.03 -24.53
N ARG A 488 44.90 -9.59 -23.51
CA ARG A 488 45.31 -9.75 -22.09
C ARG A 488 44.84 -11.05 -21.45
N THR A 489 43.90 -11.76 -22.08
CA THR A 489 43.39 -13.01 -21.53
C THR A 489 44.36 -14.15 -21.82
N GLN A 490 44.76 -14.87 -20.78
CA GLN A 490 45.52 -16.11 -20.90
C GLN A 490 44.56 -17.28 -21.08
N ILE A 491 44.63 -17.98 -22.21
CA ILE A 491 43.86 -19.19 -22.47
C ILE A 491 44.72 -20.40 -22.12
N VAL A 492 44.24 -21.23 -21.18
CA VAL A 492 44.95 -22.43 -20.71
C VAL A 492 44.02 -23.64 -20.68
N GLN A 493 44.59 -24.83 -20.79
CA GLN A 493 43.87 -26.10 -20.62
C GLN A 493 44.24 -26.70 -19.26
N VAL A 494 43.24 -27.14 -18.49
CA VAL A 494 43.39 -27.77 -17.18
C VAL A 494 42.50 -29.03 -17.16
N GLY A 495 43.09 -30.21 -17.36
CA GLY A 495 42.30 -31.43 -17.59
C GLY A 495 41.32 -31.26 -18.76
N GLY A 496 40.04 -31.56 -18.56
CA GLY A 496 38.96 -31.32 -19.54
C GLY A 496 38.38 -29.89 -19.54
N ILE A 497 38.94 -28.97 -18.74
CA ILE A 497 38.47 -27.58 -18.61
C ILE A 497 39.32 -26.63 -19.47
N LYS A 498 38.67 -25.89 -20.37
CA LYS A 498 39.27 -24.71 -21.03
C LYS A 498 39.10 -23.50 -20.12
N ALA A 499 40.18 -22.79 -19.80
CA ALA A 499 40.15 -21.65 -18.89
C ALA A 499 40.63 -20.35 -19.56
N ALA A 500 39.89 -19.26 -19.34
CA ALA A 500 40.23 -17.89 -19.75
C ALA A 500 40.52 -17.04 -18.52
N LEU A 501 41.77 -16.58 -18.37
CA LEU A 501 42.23 -15.84 -17.20
C LEU A 501 42.63 -14.41 -17.60
N LEU A 502 41.86 -13.42 -17.18
CA LEU A 502 42.10 -12.00 -17.41
C LEU A 502 42.45 -11.26 -16.10
N PRO A 503 43.72 -11.28 -15.65
CA PRO A 503 44.14 -10.55 -14.47
C PRO A 503 44.23 -9.03 -14.76
N LYS A 504 43.56 -8.23 -13.92
CA LYS A 504 43.61 -6.76 -13.93
C LYS A 504 43.33 -6.18 -12.54
N GLY A 505 43.84 -5.00 -12.22
CA GLY A 505 43.52 -4.34 -10.95
C GLY A 505 42.03 -4.01 -10.82
N THR A 506 41.44 -4.24 -9.64
CA THR A 506 40.03 -3.91 -9.35
C THR A 506 39.90 -3.27 -7.97
N ARG A 507 38.82 -2.50 -7.77
CA ARG A 507 38.54 -1.91 -6.46
C ARG A 507 38.26 -3.03 -5.44
N GLY A 508 38.95 -2.97 -4.30
CA GLY A 508 38.81 -3.97 -3.25
C GLY A 508 39.33 -5.36 -3.63
N ASN A 509 40.19 -5.45 -4.66
CA ASN A 509 40.80 -6.69 -5.15
C ASN A 509 39.76 -7.76 -5.55
N ALA A 510 38.61 -7.33 -6.09
CA ALA A 510 37.51 -8.21 -6.48
C ALA A 510 37.87 -9.06 -7.71
N VAL A 511 37.34 -10.28 -7.75
CA VAL A 511 37.43 -11.19 -8.89
C VAL A 511 36.07 -11.82 -9.15
N HIS A 512 35.63 -11.78 -10.40
CA HIS A 512 34.48 -12.53 -10.88
C HIS A 512 34.99 -13.75 -11.64
N ALA A 513 34.42 -14.92 -11.38
CA ALA A 513 34.69 -16.10 -12.18
C ALA A 513 33.43 -16.95 -12.37
N GLN A 514 33.47 -17.81 -13.37
CA GLN A 514 32.39 -18.75 -13.67
C GLN A 514 33.01 -20.06 -14.15
N LEU A 515 32.52 -21.16 -13.59
CA LEU A 515 32.76 -22.51 -14.06
C LEU A 515 31.48 -23.04 -14.70
N VAL A 516 31.58 -23.66 -15.87
CA VAL A 516 30.50 -24.45 -16.47
C VAL A 516 31.02 -25.85 -16.75
N LEU A 517 30.32 -26.85 -16.22
CA LEU A 517 30.55 -28.26 -16.52
C LEU A 517 29.40 -28.77 -17.38
N ARG A 518 29.72 -29.55 -18.42
CA ARG A 518 28.74 -30.06 -19.39
C ARG A 518 28.83 -31.57 -19.47
N PHE A 519 27.69 -32.24 -19.52
CA PHE A 519 27.59 -33.69 -19.49
C PHE A 519 26.30 -34.18 -20.14
N GLY A 520 26.30 -35.44 -20.55
CA GLY A 520 25.12 -36.13 -21.05
C GLY A 520 24.76 -35.80 -22.49
N ASP A 521 23.73 -36.49 -22.94
CA ASP A 521 23.12 -36.43 -24.26
C ASP A 521 21.59 -36.57 -24.10
N GLU A 522 20.86 -36.47 -25.21
CA GLU A 522 19.39 -36.58 -25.23
C GLU A 522 18.88 -37.84 -24.50
N LYS A 523 19.55 -38.98 -24.67
CA LYS A 523 19.11 -40.27 -24.12
C LYS A 523 19.39 -40.40 -22.64
N THR A 524 20.58 -39.98 -22.22
CA THR A 524 21.02 -40.07 -20.82
C THR A 524 20.27 -39.08 -19.94
N LEU A 525 19.90 -37.91 -20.47
CA LEU A 525 19.19 -36.86 -19.72
C LEU A 525 17.67 -37.06 -19.69
N PHE A 526 17.12 -38.00 -20.45
CA PHE A 526 15.69 -38.27 -20.48
C PHE A 526 15.14 -38.61 -19.08
N GLY A 527 14.14 -37.84 -18.62
CA GLY A 527 13.47 -38.00 -17.33
C GLY A 527 14.29 -37.54 -16.13
N THR A 528 15.34 -36.73 -16.34
CA THR A 528 16.28 -36.34 -15.26
C THR A 528 16.25 -34.86 -14.90
N SER A 529 15.48 -34.01 -15.60
CA SER A 529 15.49 -32.55 -15.45
C SER A 529 15.32 -32.10 -13.99
N GLU A 530 14.23 -32.53 -13.35
CA GLU A 530 13.94 -32.14 -11.95
C GLU A 530 15.00 -32.66 -10.97
N VAL A 531 15.54 -33.86 -11.22
CA VAL A 531 16.63 -34.41 -10.40
C VAL A 531 17.90 -33.57 -10.54
N SER A 532 18.20 -33.08 -11.75
CA SER A 532 19.33 -32.20 -12.01
C SER A 532 19.25 -30.90 -11.23
N ASP A 533 18.06 -30.28 -11.22
CA ASP A 533 17.79 -29.03 -10.51
C ASP A 533 17.91 -29.22 -9.00
N PHE A 534 17.40 -30.34 -8.48
CA PHE A 534 17.57 -30.71 -7.08
C PHE A 534 19.02 -30.98 -6.69
N VAL A 535 19.80 -31.63 -7.55
CA VAL A 535 21.24 -31.83 -7.32
C VAL A 535 21.93 -30.47 -7.18
N ALA A 536 21.71 -29.56 -8.14
CA ALA A 536 22.29 -28.21 -8.11
C ALA A 536 21.88 -27.42 -6.87
N ALA A 537 20.59 -27.41 -6.52
CA ALA A 537 20.06 -26.75 -5.32
C ALA A 537 20.63 -27.32 -4.02
N MET A 538 21.11 -28.56 -4.04
CA MET A 538 21.67 -29.25 -2.89
C MET A 538 23.21 -29.25 -2.81
N LEU A 539 23.93 -28.82 -3.85
CA LEU A 539 25.40 -28.85 -3.87
C LEU A 539 26.02 -28.06 -2.71
N ASN A 540 25.47 -26.89 -2.39
CA ASN A 540 25.98 -26.03 -1.30
C ASN A 540 25.41 -26.39 0.09
N LYS A 541 24.68 -27.51 0.23
CA LYS A 541 24.08 -27.94 1.50
C LYS A 541 25.04 -28.76 2.37
N GLY A 542 26.34 -28.49 2.24
CA GLY A 542 27.43 -29.18 2.92
C GLY A 542 28.20 -30.15 2.02
N THR A 543 29.40 -30.49 2.47
CA THR A 543 30.30 -31.46 1.81
C THR A 543 30.50 -32.67 2.71
N ALA A 544 31.19 -33.69 2.22
CA ALA A 544 31.57 -34.84 3.04
C ALA A 544 32.43 -34.46 4.27
N LYS A 545 33.04 -33.26 4.29
CA LYS A 545 33.89 -32.77 5.40
C LYS A 545 33.27 -31.64 6.20
N LEU A 546 32.35 -30.87 5.62
CA LEU A 546 31.79 -29.67 6.21
C LEU A 546 30.27 -29.77 6.29
N SER A 547 29.70 -29.44 7.44
CA SER A 547 28.28 -29.17 7.52
C SER A 547 27.89 -27.98 6.62
N ARG A 548 26.59 -27.80 6.33
CA ARG A 548 26.10 -26.63 5.58
C ARG A 548 26.56 -25.31 6.20
N GLU A 549 26.47 -25.19 7.53
CA GLU A 549 26.91 -24.01 8.27
C GLU A 549 28.41 -23.78 8.10
N GLN A 550 29.23 -24.81 8.31
CA GLN A 550 30.69 -24.71 8.17
C GLN A 550 31.12 -24.38 6.73
N PHE A 551 30.39 -24.88 5.72
CA PHE A 551 30.64 -24.55 4.32
C PHE A 551 30.36 -23.06 4.06
N GLN A 552 29.24 -22.52 4.56
CA GLN A 552 28.92 -21.10 4.44
C GLN A 552 29.90 -20.22 5.22
N ASP A 553 30.23 -20.58 6.47
CA ASP A 553 31.25 -19.86 7.26
C ASP A 553 32.59 -19.80 6.53
N ARG A 554 32.94 -20.88 5.83
CA ARG A 554 34.17 -20.92 5.04
C ARG A 554 34.09 -19.98 3.83
N LEU A 555 32.97 -19.92 3.13
CA LEU A 555 32.75 -18.95 2.05
C LEU A 555 32.86 -17.50 2.56
N ASP A 556 32.25 -17.20 3.71
CA ASP A 556 32.27 -15.86 4.33
C ASP A 556 33.69 -15.46 4.76
N GLN A 557 34.45 -16.37 5.39
CA GLN A 557 35.86 -16.16 5.72
C GLN A 557 36.72 -15.91 4.47
N LEU A 558 36.38 -16.58 3.36
CA LEU A 558 37.03 -16.38 2.06
C LEU A 558 36.48 -15.17 1.30
N LYS A 559 35.52 -14.42 1.86
CA LYS A 559 34.85 -13.28 1.19
C LYS A 559 34.31 -13.67 -0.18
N THR A 560 33.72 -14.86 -0.26
CA THR A 560 33.30 -15.49 -1.52
C THR A 560 31.80 -15.71 -1.54
N GLU A 561 31.16 -15.23 -2.59
CA GLU A 561 29.77 -15.58 -2.92
C GLU A 561 29.79 -16.59 -4.07
N ILE A 562 28.88 -17.56 -4.03
CA ILE A 562 28.67 -18.52 -5.12
C ILE A 562 27.21 -18.52 -5.57
N GLY A 563 27.00 -18.61 -6.88
CA GLY A 563 25.70 -18.87 -7.49
C GLY A 563 25.77 -20.20 -8.24
N ILE A 564 24.75 -21.05 -8.08
CA ILE A 564 24.67 -22.35 -8.72
C ILE A 564 23.42 -22.37 -9.59
N GLU A 565 23.61 -22.60 -10.88
CA GLU A 565 22.53 -22.73 -11.85
C GLU A 565 22.63 -24.07 -12.57
N SER A 566 21.49 -24.71 -12.78
CA SER A 566 21.36 -25.92 -13.58
C SER A 566 20.66 -25.57 -14.90
N ARG A 567 21.07 -26.23 -15.98
CA ARG A 567 20.23 -26.41 -17.17
C ARG A 567 20.42 -27.85 -17.64
N PRO A 568 19.54 -28.40 -18.49
CA PRO A 568 19.72 -29.74 -19.01
C PRO A 568 21.14 -29.99 -19.56
N GLY A 569 21.84 -30.95 -18.97
CA GLY A 569 23.21 -31.33 -19.35
C GLY A 569 24.32 -30.36 -18.94
N GLN A 570 24.06 -29.40 -18.05
CA GLN A 570 25.09 -28.51 -17.54
C GLN A 570 24.82 -28.00 -16.11
N VAL A 571 25.90 -27.75 -15.38
CA VAL A 571 25.88 -26.97 -14.13
C VAL A 571 26.82 -25.78 -14.26
N SER A 572 26.37 -24.60 -13.86
CA SER A 572 27.16 -23.38 -13.81
C SER A 572 27.36 -22.93 -12.38
N ILE A 573 28.61 -22.66 -12.01
CA ILE A 573 29.00 -22.09 -10.73
C ILE A 573 29.58 -20.69 -10.99
N GLY A 574 28.80 -19.65 -10.73
CA GLY A 574 29.31 -18.29 -10.63
C GLY A 574 29.97 -18.07 -9.28
N LEU A 575 31.09 -17.35 -9.23
CA LEU A 575 31.75 -17.01 -7.99
C LEU A 575 32.31 -15.59 -8.01
N VAL A 576 32.14 -14.88 -6.90
CA VAL A 576 32.73 -13.56 -6.67
C VAL A 576 33.62 -13.66 -5.45
N SER A 577 34.91 -13.38 -5.59
CA SER A 577 35.90 -13.56 -4.54
C SER A 577 36.89 -12.39 -4.49
N ARG A 578 38.04 -12.59 -3.84
CA ARG A 578 39.12 -11.61 -3.72
C ARG A 578 40.45 -12.22 -4.15
N ARG A 579 41.42 -11.37 -4.54
CA ARG A 579 42.78 -11.77 -4.94
C ARG A 579 43.36 -12.88 -4.08
N ASP A 580 43.37 -12.66 -2.76
CA ASP A 580 44.10 -13.50 -1.81
C ASP A 580 43.35 -14.79 -1.43
N THR A 581 42.05 -14.86 -1.72
CA THR A 581 41.15 -15.95 -1.29
C THR A 581 40.60 -16.79 -2.44
N LEU A 582 40.73 -16.32 -3.69
CA LEU A 582 40.22 -17.01 -4.88
C LEU A 582 40.78 -18.44 -5.04
N PRO A 583 42.09 -18.72 -4.87
CA PRO A 583 42.59 -20.10 -4.97
C PRO A 583 41.92 -21.06 -3.97
N GLN A 584 41.67 -20.60 -2.74
CA GLN A 584 41.01 -21.38 -1.69
C GLN A 584 39.52 -21.52 -1.96
N ALA A 585 38.88 -20.51 -2.55
CA ALA A 585 37.49 -20.58 -3.00
C ALA A 585 37.31 -21.63 -4.11
N ILE A 586 38.22 -21.67 -5.09
CA ILE A 586 38.23 -22.69 -6.14
C ILE A 586 38.38 -24.10 -5.54
N ALA A 587 39.26 -24.27 -4.55
CA ALA A 587 39.42 -25.54 -3.86
C ALA A 587 38.13 -25.97 -3.13
N LEU A 588 37.45 -25.03 -2.46
CA LEU A 588 36.19 -25.29 -1.77
C LEU A 588 35.05 -25.64 -2.74
N VAL A 589 34.94 -24.94 -3.88
CA VAL A 589 34.01 -25.29 -4.96
C VAL A 589 34.32 -26.67 -5.54
N GLY A 590 35.60 -27.02 -5.67
CA GLY A 590 36.02 -28.37 -6.06
C GLY A 590 35.56 -29.45 -5.08
N GLU A 591 35.71 -29.21 -3.77
CA GLU A 591 35.21 -30.12 -2.73
C GLU A 591 33.68 -30.26 -2.76
N MET A 592 32.96 -29.13 -2.90
CA MET A 592 31.51 -29.09 -3.05
C MET A 592 31.03 -29.92 -4.24
N LEU A 593 31.69 -29.76 -5.40
CA LEU A 593 31.31 -30.47 -6.61
C LEU A 593 31.64 -31.97 -6.56
N ARG A 594 32.75 -32.36 -5.94
CA ARG A 594 33.17 -33.78 -5.88
C ARG A 594 32.49 -34.57 -4.78
N THR A 595 32.30 -33.96 -3.63
CA THR A 595 31.87 -34.64 -2.41
C THR A 595 30.74 -33.90 -1.71
N PRO A 596 29.61 -33.60 -2.39
CA PRO A 596 28.44 -33.02 -1.73
C PRO A 596 27.86 -34.00 -0.70
N ALA A 597 27.36 -33.48 0.42
CA ALA A 597 26.81 -34.32 1.50
C ALA A 597 25.43 -34.91 1.19
N PHE A 598 24.63 -34.19 0.40
CA PHE A 598 23.20 -34.42 0.15
C PHE A 598 22.43 -34.89 1.41
N PRO A 599 22.25 -34.01 2.42
CA PRO A 599 21.47 -34.33 3.60
C PRO A 599 19.98 -34.57 3.27
N ALA A 600 19.34 -35.52 3.96
CA ALA A 600 17.94 -35.87 3.69
C ALA A 600 16.95 -34.76 4.08
N ASP A 601 17.24 -34.03 5.15
CA ASP A 601 16.49 -32.85 5.57
C ASP A 601 16.60 -31.71 4.54
N ALA A 602 17.77 -31.52 3.92
CA ALA A 602 17.97 -30.54 2.85
C ALA A 602 17.18 -30.88 1.58
N LEU A 603 16.99 -32.17 1.26
CA LEU A 603 16.10 -32.59 0.17
C LEU A 603 14.66 -32.16 0.44
N GLU A 604 14.16 -32.42 1.64
CA GLU A 604 12.78 -32.07 2.01
C GLU A 604 12.57 -30.56 2.14
N GLU A 605 13.58 -29.80 2.59
CA GLU A 605 13.58 -28.33 2.51
C GLU A 605 13.45 -27.85 1.06
N THR A 606 14.28 -28.39 0.16
CA THR A 606 14.29 -28.05 -1.28
C THR A 606 12.94 -28.39 -1.92
N ARG A 607 12.35 -29.55 -1.57
CA ARG A 607 11.02 -29.98 -2.03
C ARG A 607 9.92 -29.01 -1.62
N ARG A 608 9.85 -28.65 -0.34
CA ARG A 608 8.85 -27.68 0.15
C ARG A 608 8.99 -26.33 -0.55
N GLY A 609 10.22 -25.86 -0.75
CA GLY A 609 10.51 -24.63 -1.48
C GLY A 609 10.03 -24.69 -2.93
N ALA A 610 10.35 -25.77 -3.65
CA ALA A 610 9.91 -25.98 -5.04
C ALA A 610 8.37 -26.03 -5.15
N LEU A 611 7.69 -26.80 -4.30
CA LEU A 611 6.23 -26.91 -4.30
C LEU A 611 5.54 -25.56 -4.00
N ALA A 612 6.05 -24.81 -3.03
CA ALA A 612 5.54 -23.48 -2.73
C ALA A 612 5.76 -22.51 -3.90
N GLY A 613 6.93 -22.58 -4.56
CA GLY A 613 7.24 -21.79 -5.75
C GLY A 613 6.30 -22.08 -6.92
N ILE A 614 6.01 -23.35 -7.19
CA ILE A 614 5.05 -23.76 -8.22
C ILE A 614 3.63 -23.23 -7.92
N GLU A 615 3.19 -23.33 -6.66
CA GLU A 615 1.87 -22.83 -6.25
C GLU A 615 1.77 -21.30 -6.37
N GLN A 616 2.86 -20.59 -6.12
CA GLN A 616 2.94 -19.15 -6.35
C GLN A 616 2.91 -18.82 -7.85
N GLN A 617 3.71 -19.50 -8.68
CA GLN A 617 3.74 -19.29 -10.13
C GLN A 617 2.39 -19.55 -10.79
N ARG A 618 1.62 -20.53 -10.30
CA ARG A 618 0.26 -20.83 -10.80
C ARG A 618 -0.69 -19.63 -10.70
N LYS A 619 -0.42 -18.69 -9.79
CA LYS A 619 -1.23 -17.47 -9.56
C LYS A 619 -0.64 -16.23 -10.25
N GLN A 620 0.48 -16.37 -10.95
CA GLN A 620 1.14 -15.27 -11.66
C GLN A 620 0.76 -15.27 -13.14
N PRO A 621 0.23 -14.15 -13.68
CA PRO A 621 -0.11 -14.03 -15.08
C PRO A 621 1.04 -14.38 -16.05
N GLU A 622 2.26 -13.95 -15.76
CA GLU A 622 3.44 -14.20 -16.60
C GLU A 622 3.75 -15.70 -16.72
N ALA A 623 3.89 -16.42 -15.61
CA ALA A 623 4.18 -17.86 -15.63
C ALA A 623 3.10 -18.69 -16.33
N VAL A 624 1.83 -18.33 -16.11
CA VAL A 624 0.68 -18.96 -16.80
C VAL A 624 0.77 -18.75 -18.31
N ALA A 625 1.09 -17.53 -18.76
CA ALA A 625 1.26 -17.21 -20.17
C ALA A 625 2.48 -17.92 -20.80
N GLU A 626 3.63 -17.94 -20.10
CA GLU A 626 4.85 -18.58 -20.59
C GLU A 626 4.71 -20.09 -20.78
N ILE A 627 4.06 -20.80 -19.86
CA ILE A 627 3.81 -22.24 -20.01
C ILE A 627 2.93 -22.51 -21.23
N VAL A 628 1.86 -21.75 -21.43
CA VAL A 628 0.98 -21.94 -22.60
C VAL A 628 1.75 -21.67 -23.89
N VAL A 629 2.48 -20.56 -23.97
CA VAL A 629 3.29 -20.22 -25.16
C VAL A 629 4.34 -21.30 -25.44
N GLY A 630 5.11 -21.74 -24.43
CA GLY A 630 6.16 -22.73 -24.60
C GLY A 630 5.65 -24.14 -24.92
N ARG A 631 4.40 -24.47 -24.57
CA ARG A 631 3.78 -25.76 -24.88
C ARG A 631 3.16 -25.80 -26.28
N THR A 632 2.69 -24.67 -26.81
CA THR A 632 2.02 -24.64 -28.12
C THR A 632 3.00 -25.06 -29.22
N GLY A 633 2.73 -26.21 -29.84
CA GLY A 633 3.58 -26.76 -30.90
C GLY A 633 4.83 -27.50 -30.42
N ASN A 634 5.03 -27.68 -29.10
CA ASN A 634 6.14 -28.47 -28.56
C ASN A 634 5.93 -29.97 -28.87
N PRO A 635 6.78 -30.62 -29.69
CA PRO A 635 6.56 -31.99 -30.15
C PRO A 635 7.19 -33.05 -29.23
N TYR A 636 7.89 -32.63 -28.17
CA TYR A 636 8.73 -33.52 -27.39
C TYR A 636 7.91 -34.26 -26.33
N PRO A 637 8.19 -35.55 -26.07
CA PRO A 637 7.48 -36.30 -25.04
C PRO A 637 7.92 -35.86 -23.63
N ARG A 638 7.03 -36.04 -22.64
CA ARG A 638 7.37 -35.83 -21.22
C ARG A 638 8.61 -36.66 -20.86
N GLY A 639 9.58 -35.99 -20.24
CA GLY A 639 10.91 -36.55 -19.94
C GLY A 639 12.01 -36.05 -20.88
N ASP A 640 11.69 -35.56 -22.06
CA ASP A 640 12.68 -34.88 -22.90
C ASP A 640 13.09 -33.53 -22.28
N THR A 641 14.36 -33.16 -22.40
CA THR A 641 14.90 -31.90 -21.89
C THR A 641 14.30 -30.63 -22.54
N ARG A 642 13.64 -30.78 -23.70
CA ARG A 642 12.97 -29.70 -24.45
C ARG A 642 11.46 -29.65 -24.18
N TYR A 643 10.94 -30.57 -23.37
CA TYR A 643 9.52 -30.58 -22.97
C TYR A 643 9.24 -29.44 -21.98
N VAL A 644 8.04 -28.85 -22.08
CA VAL A 644 7.56 -27.82 -21.15
C VAL A 644 6.45 -28.40 -20.27
N SER A 645 6.74 -28.70 -19.01
CA SER A 645 5.79 -29.29 -18.06
C SER A 645 4.64 -28.34 -17.69
N THR A 646 3.46 -28.89 -17.38
CA THR A 646 2.42 -28.16 -16.66
C THR A 646 2.80 -28.00 -15.19
N PHE A 647 2.12 -27.10 -14.47
CA PHE A 647 2.31 -26.99 -13.02
C PHE A 647 2.01 -28.30 -12.28
N ASP A 648 1.04 -29.10 -12.74
CA ASP A 648 0.73 -30.39 -12.11
C ASP A 648 1.82 -31.42 -12.37
N GLU A 649 2.35 -31.46 -13.60
CA GLU A 649 3.50 -32.30 -13.96
C GLU A 649 4.75 -31.91 -13.16
N MET A 650 5.01 -30.61 -12.96
CA MET A 650 6.11 -30.12 -12.11
C MET A 650 5.94 -30.60 -10.65
N VAL A 651 4.73 -30.54 -10.09
CA VAL A 651 4.45 -31.04 -8.74
C VAL A 651 4.71 -32.55 -8.65
N GLU A 652 4.28 -33.32 -9.66
CA GLU A 652 4.57 -34.75 -9.74
C GLU A 652 6.07 -35.04 -9.82
N ASP A 653 6.79 -34.33 -10.68
CA ASP A 653 8.23 -34.51 -10.89
C ASP A 653 9.01 -34.16 -9.61
N VAL A 654 8.66 -33.05 -8.95
CA VAL A 654 9.21 -32.64 -7.65
C VAL A 654 8.99 -33.72 -6.60
N ASN A 655 7.78 -34.27 -6.50
CA ASN A 655 7.45 -35.33 -5.54
C ASN A 655 8.17 -36.65 -5.84
N ALA A 656 8.50 -36.91 -7.11
CA ALA A 656 9.19 -38.11 -7.54
C ALA A 656 10.71 -38.09 -7.27
N VAL A 657 11.30 -36.95 -6.90
CA VAL A 657 12.73 -36.86 -6.55
C VAL A 657 13.00 -37.57 -5.22
N THR A 658 13.96 -38.48 -5.23
CA THR A 658 14.47 -39.20 -4.05
C THR A 658 15.95 -38.92 -3.85
N LEU A 659 16.44 -39.10 -2.62
CA LEU A 659 17.85 -38.91 -2.31
C LEU A 659 18.75 -39.89 -3.08
N GLU A 660 18.26 -41.10 -3.37
CA GLU A 660 18.93 -42.06 -4.23
C GLU A 660 19.10 -41.53 -5.66
N LYS A 661 18.04 -40.96 -6.26
CA LYS A 661 18.12 -40.35 -7.59
C LYS A 661 19.10 -39.17 -7.64
N VAL A 662 19.11 -38.33 -6.60
CA VAL A 662 20.07 -37.20 -6.47
C VAL A 662 21.51 -37.71 -6.45
N ARG A 663 21.80 -38.74 -5.64
CA ARG A 663 23.14 -39.34 -5.54
C ARG A 663 23.54 -40.07 -6.82
N ASP A 664 22.63 -40.84 -7.41
CA ASP A 664 22.85 -41.53 -8.69
C ASP A 664 23.18 -40.53 -9.80
N TYR A 665 22.36 -39.48 -9.93
CA TYR A 665 22.57 -38.42 -10.91
C TYR A 665 23.92 -37.74 -10.72
N HIS A 666 24.26 -37.31 -9.50
CA HIS A 666 25.56 -36.73 -9.21
C HIS A 666 26.71 -37.67 -9.62
N SER A 667 26.67 -38.93 -9.20
CA SER A 667 27.72 -39.91 -9.49
C SER A 667 27.91 -40.20 -10.98
N ARG A 668 26.82 -40.20 -11.76
CA ARG A 668 26.83 -40.52 -13.20
C ARG A 668 27.20 -39.33 -14.07
N PHE A 669 26.76 -38.13 -13.71
CA PHE A 669 26.85 -36.95 -14.58
C PHE A 669 27.98 -36.00 -14.19
N TYR A 670 28.23 -35.78 -12.90
CA TYR A 670 29.18 -34.75 -12.47
C TYR A 670 30.62 -35.17 -12.73
N GLY A 671 31.34 -34.30 -13.43
CA GLY A 671 32.75 -34.45 -13.77
C GLY A 671 33.29 -33.27 -14.57
N ALA A 672 34.61 -33.18 -14.67
CA ALA A 672 35.34 -32.12 -15.37
C ALA A 672 35.84 -32.53 -16.77
N LYS A 673 35.25 -33.57 -17.37
CA LYS A 673 35.62 -34.08 -18.70
C LYS A 673 35.40 -33.06 -19.82
N LYS A 674 34.39 -32.21 -19.69
CA LYS A 674 34.09 -31.09 -20.59
C LYS A 674 33.63 -29.89 -19.77
N GLY A 675 34.44 -28.85 -19.74
CA GLY A 675 34.07 -27.62 -19.04
C GLY A 675 34.78 -26.38 -19.54
N GLU A 676 34.23 -25.24 -19.14
CA GLU A 676 34.77 -23.92 -19.38
C GLU A 676 34.88 -23.15 -18.07
N PHE A 677 35.99 -22.44 -17.89
CA PHE A 677 36.21 -21.56 -16.76
C PHE A 677 36.64 -20.18 -17.25
N ALA A 678 36.14 -19.12 -16.65
CA ALA A 678 36.66 -17.79 -16.88
C ALA A 678 36.82 -17.04 -15.56
N ALA A 679 37.89 -16.25 -15.42
CA ALA A 679 38.11 -15.35 -14.29
C ALA A 679 38.59 -13.98 -14.77
N VAL A 680 37.97 -12.92 -14.26
CA VAL A 680 38.27 -11.52 -14.58
C VAL A 680 38.37 -10.73 -13.26
N GLY A 681 39.47 -10.03 -13.06
CA GLY A 681 39.69 -9.20 -11.87
C GLY A 681 41.10 -9.29 -11.31
N ASP A 682 41.27 -8.92 -10.04
CA ASP A 682 42.60 -8.87 -9.41
C ASP A 682 42.98 -10.23 -8.83
N PHE A 683 43.78 -11.01 -9.56
CA PHE A 683 44.27 -12.32 -9.11
C PHE A 683 45.66 -12.65 -9.67
N ASP A 684 46.26 -13.71 -9.14
CA ASP A 684 47.45 -14.35 -9.70
C ASP A 684 47.00 -15.51 -10.61
N ALA A 685 47.28 -15.41 -11.92
CA ALA A 685 46.83 -16.38 -12.91
C ALA A 685 47.46 -17.77 -12.70
N ASP A 686 48.72 -17.86 -12.25
CA ASP A 686 49.38 -19.14 -11.99
C ASP A 686 48.81 -19.80 -10.72
N ALA A 687 48.48 -19.01 -9.70
CA ALA A 687 47.82 -19.52 -8.49
C ALA A 687 46.42 -20.07 -8.81
N VAL A 688 45.63 -19.35 -9.61
CA VAL A 688 44.30 -19.80 -10.07
C VAL A 688 44.42 -21.07 -10.91
N LYS A 689 45.36 -21.13 -11.85
CA LYS A 689 45.60 -22.33 -12.67
C LYS A 689 45.97 -23.53 -11.80
N LYS A 690 46.86 -23.37 -10.82
CA LYS A 690 47.23 -24.44 -9.87
C LYS A 690 46.04 -24.88 -9.03
N ALA A 691 45.24 -23.95 -8.52
CA ALA A 691 44.04 -24.26 -7.75
C ALA A 691 43.02 -25.03 -8.58
N LEU A 692 42.77 -24.63 -9.82
CA LEU A 692 41.86 -25.32 -10.74
C LEU A 692 42.38 -26.73 -11.07
N GLN A 693 43.69 -26.88 -11.32
CA GLN A 693 44.32 -28.17 -11.58
C GLN A 693 44.18 -29.12 -10.38
N ALA A 694 44.44 -28.63 -9.17
CA ALA A 694 44.31 -29.43 -7.95
C ALA A 694 42.83 -29.78 -7.65
N ALA A 695 41.91 -28.85 -7.89
CA ALA A 695 40.50 -29.01 -7.58
C ALA A 695 39.77 -29.93 -8.57
N LEU A 696 40.07 -29.85 -9.88
CA LEU A 696 39.26 -30.46 -10.94
C LEU A 696 40.06 -31.13 -12.06
N GLY A 697 41.38 -30.92 -12.14
CA GLY A 697 42.17 -31.30 -13.33
C GLY A 697 42.32 -32.80 -13.59
N ASP A 698 42.14 -33.65 -12.58
CA ASP A 698 42.13 -35.11 -12.67
C ASP A 698 40.70 -35.71 -12.67
N TRP A 699 39.66 -34.88 -12.54
CA TRP A 699 38.27 -35.34 -12.40
C TRP A 699 37.61 -35.63 -13.74
N ASN A 700 38.10 -36.63 -14.46
CA ASN A 700 37.60 -37.02 -15.79
C ASN A 700 36.37 -37.95 -15.76
N ALA A 701 35.61 -37.93 -14.67
CA ALA A 701 34.36 -38.70 -14.50
C ALA A 701 33.20 -38.06 -15.30
N GLY A 702 32.02 -38.69 -15.22
CA GLY A 702 30.80 -38.20 -15.86
C GLY A 702 30.56 -38.75 -17.26
N VAL A 703 29.28 -38.88 -17.62
CA VAL A 703 28.88 -39.24 -18.99
C VAL A 703 29.37 -38.17 -20.01
N PRO A 704 29.84 -38.58 -21.21
CA PRO A 704 30.27 -37.64 -22.23
C PRO A 704 29.17 -36.64 -22.60
N PHE A 705 29.57 -35.38 -22.83
CA PHE A 705 28.67 -34.36 -23.34
C PHE A 705 28.47 -34.50 -24.86
N VAL A 706 27.21 -34.48 -25.29
CA VAL A 706 26.81 -34.31 -26.68
C VAL A 706 25.78 -33.18 -26.72
N TYR A 707 25.96 -32.24 -27.65
CA TYR A 707 24.99 -31.18 -27.86
C TYR A 707 23.63 -31.77 -28.25
N ILE A 708 22.56 -31.33 -27.60
CA ILE A 708 21.18 -31.72 -27.93
C ILE A 708 20.63 -30.66 -28.89
N PRO A 709 20.37 -31.01 -30.16
CA PRO A 709 19.74 -30.08 -31.10
C PRO A 709 18.32 -29.74 -30.65
N ASN A 710 17.94 -28.49 -30.81
CA ASN A 710 16.58 -28.00 -30.67
C ASN A 710 16.19 -27.34 -31.99
N PRO A 711 15.82 -28.10 -33.03
CA PRO A 711 15.44 -27.51 -34.31
C PRO A 711 14.11 -26.76 -34.20
N ILE A 712 13.91 -25.78 -35.09
CA ILE A 712 12.65 -25.04 -35.20
C ILE A 712 11.51 -25.99 -35.55
N VAL A 713 10.39 -25.84 -34.83
CA VAL A 713 9.17 -26.59 -35.07
C VAL A 713 8.12 -25.59 -35.55
N PRO A 714 7.58 -25.71 -36.78
CA PRO A 714 6.57 -24.78 -37.26
C PRO A 714 5.33 -24.81 -36.37
N VAL A 715 5.07 -23.70 -35.67
CA VAL A 715 3.88 -23.51 -34.85
C VAL A 715 2.86 -22.67 -35.64
N LYS A 716 1.58 -23.04 -35.56
CA LYS A 716 0.51 -22.20 -36.12
C LYS A 716 0.32 -20.97 -35.22
N PRO A 717 0.08 -19.78 -35.78
CA PRO A 717 -0.24 -18.62 -34.96
C PRO A 717 -1.50 -18.90 -34.14
N GLU A 718 -1.41 -18.68 -32.83
CA GLU A 718 -2.50 -18.93 -31.91
C GLU A 718 -2.56 -17.83 -30.85
N ARG A 719 -3.78 -17.53 -30.39
CA ARG A 719 -4.04 -16.47 -29.41
C ARG A 719 -4.81 -17.03 -28.23
N PHE A 720 -4.23 -16.94 -27.05
CA PHE A 720 -4.82 -17.40 -25.79
C PHE A 720 -5.25 -16.22 -24.90
N MET A 721 -6.39 -16.38 -24.25
CA MET A 721 -6.88 -15.52 -23.18
C MET A 721 -7.04 -16.37 -21.92
N LEU A 722 -6.17 -16.14 -20.94
CA LEU A 722 -6.01 -16.98 -19.76
C LEU A 722 -6.52 -16.21 -18.54
N SER A 723 -7.45 -16.80 -17.79
CA SER A 723 -7.97 -16.16 -16.57
C SER A 723 -7.03 -16.44 -15.41
N VAL A 724 -6.62 -15.37 -14.73
CA VAL A 724 -5.88 -15.42 -13.47
C VAL A 724 -6.60 -14.45 -12.51
N PRO A 725 -7.63 -14.93 -11.77
CA PRO A 725 -8.46 -14.08 -10.91
C PRO A 725 -7.66 -13.34 -9.83
N ASP A 726 -8.23 -12.24 -9.34
CA ASP A 726 -7.70 -11.48 -8.19
C ASP A 726 -6.30 -10.89 -8.41
N ASN A 727 -5.93 -10.68 -9.68
CA ASN A 727 -4.70 -10.01 -10.08
C ASN A 727 -4.99 -8.62 -10.65
N GLN A 728 -4.42 -7.59 -10.02
CA GLN A 728 -4.56 -6.19 -10.46
C GLN A 728 -3.85 -5.90 -11.79
N ASN A 729 -2.93 -6.76 -12.21
CA ASN A 729 -2.19 -6.66 -13.47
C ASN A 729 -2.41 -7.90 -14.34
N ALA A 730 -2.34 -7.69 -15.65
CA ALA A 730 -2.33 -8.70 -16.69
C ALA A 730 -1.00 -8.65 -17.44
N THR A 731 -0.62 -9.78 -18.05
CA THR A 731 0.61 -9.92 -18.85
C THR A 731 0.27 -10.38 -20.26
N MET A 732 0.99 -9.83 -21.23
CA MET A 732 1.05 -10.30 -22.62
C MET A 732 2.41 -10.94 -22.83
N VAL A 733 2.43 -12.16 -23.39
CA VAL A 733 3.64 -12.86 -23.85
C VAL A 733 3.43 -13.27 -25.30
N LEU A 734 4.36 -12.89 -26.17
CA LEU A 734 4.45 -13.34 -27.56
C LEU A 734 5.78 -14.06 -27.75
N ALA A 735 5.76 -15.17 -28.48
CA ALA A 735 6.97 -15.85 -28.92
C ALA A 735 6.86 -16.28 -30.38
N GLN A 736 8.00 -16.25 -31.08
CA GLN A 736 8.15 -16.71 -32.44
C GLN A 736 9.55 -17.26 -32.67
N ASP A 737 9.64 -18.46 -33.24
CA ASP A 737 10.92 -18.99 -33.70
C ASP A 737 11.47 -18.16 -34.87
N VAL A 738 12.78 -17.99 -34.88
CA VAL A 738 13.55 -17.24 -35.86
C VAL A 738 14.67 -18.13 -36.40
N PRO A 739 14.69 -18.46 -37.72
CA PRO A 739 15.72 -19.31 -38.33
C PRO A 739 17.03 -18.55 -38.54
N LEU A 740 17.68 -18.21 -37.42
CA LEU A 740 18.91 -17.44 -37.35
C LEU A 740 19.62 -17.74 -36.02
N ASN A 741 20.94 -17.55 -36.00
CA ASN A 741 21.74 -17.52 -34.78
C ASN A 741 22.71 -16.33 -34.76
N ASP A 742 23.50 -16.22 -33.70
CA ASP A 742 24.46 -15.13 -33.52
C ASP A 742 25.66 -15.11 -34.49
N ARG A 743 25.72 -16.06 -35.43
CA ARG A 743 26.74 -16.18 -36.47
C ARG A 743 26.21 -15.85 -37.87
N SER A 744 24.90 -15.91 -38.06
CA SER A 744 24.26 -15.60 -39.34
C SER A 744 24.55 -14.16 -39.78
N ALA A 745 24.55 -13.92 -41.09
CA ALA A 745 24.85 -12.61 -41.66
C ALA A 745 23.86 -11.52 -41.20
N ASP A 746 22.59 -11.88 -41.02
CA ASP A 746 21.53 -10.93 -40.63
C ASP A 746 21.48 -10.65 -39.11
N TYR A 747 22.35 -11.28 -38.30
CA TYR A 747 22.33 -11.14 -36.84
C TYR A 747 22.44 -9.68 -36.37
N PRO A 748 23.41 -8.86 -36.83
CA PRO A 748 23.49 -7.47 -36.43
C PRO A 748 22.25 -6.67 -36.85
N ALA A 749 21.71 -6.94 -38.04
CA ALA A 749 20.57 -6.21 -38.58
C ALA A 749 19.30 -6.49 -37.76
N LEU A 750 19.02 -7.75 -37.40
CA LEU A 750 17.90 -8.11 -36.54
C LEU A 750 18.10 -7.62 -35.09
N MET A 751 19.33 -7.65 -34.58
CA MET A 751 19.66 -7.08 -33.27
C MET A 751 19.33 -5.58 -33.20
N MET A 752 19.71 -4.82 -34.23
CA MET A 752 19.37 -3.41 -34.35
C MET A 752 17.85 -3.20 -34.49
N ALA A 753 17.20 -3.98 -35.36
CA ALA A 753 15.75 -3.89 -35.56
C ALA A 753 14.97 -4.12 -34.26
N ASN A 754 15.34 -5.15 -33.48
CA ASN A 754 14.72 -5.41 -32.18
C ASN A 754 15.03 -4.30 -31.15
N TYR A 755 16.24 -3.73 -31.17
CA TYR A 755 16.59 -2.60 -30.31
C TYR A 755 15.72 -1.36 -30.57
N LEU A 756 15.47 -1.05 -31.85
CA LEU A 756 14.59 0.04 -32.25
C LEU A 756 13.11 -0.28 -31.99
N LEU A 757 12.72 -1.56 -32.08
CA LEU A 757 11.34 -1.99 -31.87
C LEU A 757 10.94 -1.97 -30.39
N GLY A 758 11.73 -2.59 -29.51
CA GLY A 758 11.29 -2.81 -28.12
C GLY A 758 12.36 -2.98 -27.04
N SER A 759 13.67 -3.12 -27.33
CA SER A 759 14.68 -3.24 -26.25
C SER A 759 15.42 -1.95 -25.90
N GLY A 760 15.40 -0.93 -26.76
CA GLY A 760 15.97 0.38 -26.47
C GLY A 760 15.06 1.26 -25.62
N GLY A 761 15.63 2.10 -24.76
CA GLY A 761 14.89 3.06 -23.93
C GLY A 761 14.17 4.18 -24.70
N ASN A 762 14.32 4.22 -26.02
CA ASN A 762 13.63 5.14 -26.95
C ASN A 762 12.88 4.36 -28.05
N SER A 763 12.63 3.07 -27.84
CA SER A 763 12.07 2.15 -28.83
C SER A 763 10.61 2.47 -29.16
N ARG A 764 10.14 2.00 -30.32
CA ARG A 764 8.78 2.29 -30.83
C ARG A 764 7.68 1.77 -29.91
N LEU A 765 7.78 0.52 -29.45
CA LEU A 765 6.79 -0.08 -28.55
C LEU A 765 6.71 0.69 -27.22
N TRP A 766 7.86 1.06 -26.66
CA TRP A 766 7.94 1.86 -25.44
C TRP A 766 7.27 3.23 -25.60
N LYS A 767 7.65 3.98 -26.65
CA LYS A 767 7.07 5.30 -26.93
C LYS A 767 5.58 5.23 -27.16
N ARG A 768 5.11 4.22 -27.90
CA ARG A 768 3.70 4.11 -28.25
C ARG A 768 2.85 3.72 -27.05
N ILE A 769 3.19 2.62 -26.40
CA ILE A 769 2.29 1.95 -25.44
C ILE A 769 2.48 2.47 -24.02
N ARG A 770 3.73 2.77 -23.62
CA ARG A 770 4.04 3.27 -22.27
C ARG A 770 4.00 4.80 -22.20
N GLU A 771 4.81 5.51 -22.99
CA GLU A 771 4.93 6.97 -22.86
C GLU A 771 3.76 7.74 -23.48
N GLY A 772 3.32 7.32 -24.67
CA GLY A 772 2.28 8.02 -25.42
C GLY A 772 0.87 7.77 -24.88
N GLU A 773 0.52 6.50 -24.66
CA GLU A 773 -0.85 6.12 -24.27
C GLU A 773 -1.01 5.69 -22.79
N GLY A 774 0.09 5.47 -22.05
CA GLY A 774 0.02 5.07 -20.63
C GLY A 774 -0.68 3.73 -20.40
N LEU A 775 -0.70 2.83 -21.39
CA LEU A 775 -1.49 1.58 -21.33
C LEU A 775 -0.80 0.47 -20.54
N SER A 776 0.53 0.50 -20.50
CA SER A 776 1.37 -0.57 -19.94
C SER A 776 2.47 0.00 -19.05
N TYR A 777 2.74 -0.68 -17.94
CA TYR A 777 3.84 -0.37 -17.04
C TYR A 777 5.19 -0.74 -17.64
N ASP A 778 5.30 -1.83 -18.40
CA ASP A 778 6.52 -2.25 -19.09
C ASP A 778 6.13 -2.97 -20.37
N VAL A 779 6.77 -2.62 -21.48
CA VAL A 779 6.59 -3.25 -22.78
C VAL A 779 7.95 -3.39 -23.45
N ARG A 780 8.29 -4.60 -23.91
CA ARG A 780 9.61 -4.88 -24.49
C ARG A 780 9.51 -5.91 -25.61
N SER A 781 10.55 -5.94 -26.43
CA SER A 781 10.84 -7.08 -27.29
C SER A 781 12.30 -7.49 -27.18
N MET A 782 12.58 -8.78 -27.23
CA MET A 782 13.91 -9.35 -27.10
C MET A 782 14.10 -10.53 -28.07
N VAL A 783 15.35 -10.93 -28.27
CA VAL A 783 15.67 -12.14 -29.03
C VAL A 783 16.58 -12.99 -28.16
N ASP A 784 16.16 -14.22 -27.92
CA ASP A 784 16.96 -15.26 -27.29
C ASP A 784 17.81 -15.93 -28.36
N TRP A 785 19.06 -15.48 -28.47
CA TRP A 785 19.94 -15.86 -29.58
C TRP A 785 20.47 -17.28 -29.45
N GLY A 786 20.21 -18.10 -30.46
CA GLY A 786 20.92 -19.35 -30.66
C GLY A 786 22.42 -19.13 -30.90
N SER A 787 23.25 -20.06 -30.44
CA SER A 787 24.71 -20.00 -30.62
C SER A 787 25.31 -21.19 -31.38
N VAL A 788 24.54 -22.26 -31.62
CA VAL A 788 25.02 -23.49 -32.27
C VAL A 788 24.24 -23.77 -33.55
N GLU A 789 22.92 -23.98 -33.46
CA GLU A 789 22.04 -24.12 -34.62
C GLU A 789 21.36 -22.79 -34.98
N GLU A 790 20.80 -22.69 -36.19
CA GLU A 790 20.05 -21.51 -36.65
C GLU A 790 18.63 -21.48 -36.06
N HIS A 791 18.56 -21.37 -34.73
CA HIS A 791 17.33 -21.25 -33.99
C HIS A 791 17.49 -20.20 -32.89
N SER A 792 16.81 -19.06 -33.05
CA SER A 792 16.62 -18.04 -32.01
C SER A 792 15.13 -17.86 -31.77
N GLU A 793 14.74 -17.30 -30.63
CA GLU A 793 13.33 -16.99 -30.33
C GLU A 793 13.16 -15.48 -30.19
N TRP A 794 12.25 -14.87 -30.95
CA TRP A 794 11.86 -13.48 -30.75
C TRP A 794 10.67 -13.43 -29.79
N ARG A 795 10.82 -12.66 -28.71
CA ARG A 795 9.81 -12.48 -27.67
C ARG A 795 9.36 -11.04 -27.59
N ALA A 796 8.08 -10.83 -27.26
CA ALA A 796 7.58 -9.54 -26.83
C ALA A 796 6.69 -9.68 -25.60
N THR A 797 6.84 -8.76 -24.65
CA THR A 797 6.07 -8.79 -23.40
C THR A 797 5.45 -7.44 -23.10
N ALA A 798 4.32 -7.43 -22.40
CA ALA A 798 3.76 -6.22 -21.81
C ALA A 798 3.02 -6.51 -20.49
N ILE A 799 3.12 -5.60 -19.52
CA ILE A 799 2.38 -5.65 -18.24
C ILE A 799 1.38 -4.49 -18.19
N PHE A 800 0.09 -4.75 -17.96
CA PHE A 800 -0.97 -3.74 -18.07
C PHE A 800 -2.15 -4.05 -17.15
N ALA A 801 -2.98 -3.06 -16.82
CA ALA A 801 -4.22 -3.29 -16.07
C ALA A 801 -5.22 -4.11 -16.93
N PRO A 802 -5.93 -5.14 -16.42
CA PRO A 802 -6.73 -6.05 -17.24
C PRO A 802 -7.72 -5.38 -18.21
N GLN A 803 -8.33 -4.26 -17.81
CA GLN A 803 -9.24 -3.48 -18.65
C GLN A 803 -8.59 -2.86 -19.91
N ASN A 804 -7.26 -2.75 -19.94
CA ASN A 804 -6.49 -2.20 -21.06
C ASN A 804 -6.11 -3.26 -22.10
N GLN A 805 -6.44 -4.54 -21.90
CA GLN A 805 -6.02 -5.65 -22.77
C GLN A 805 -6.20 -5.35 -24.26
N ALA A 806 -7.43 -5.01 -24.68
CA ALA A 806 -7.74 -4.76 -26.09
C ALA A 806 -6.97 -3.56 -26.66
N LYS A 807 -6.69 -2.53 -25.84
CA LYS A 807 -5.93 -1.35 -26.25
C LYS A 807 -4.44 -1.67 -26.41
N VAL A 808 -3.85 -2.42 -25.48
CA VAL A 808 -2.44 -2.84 -25.55
C VAL A 808 -2.22 -3.73 -26.75
N GLU A 809 -3.06 -4.74 -26.96
CA GLU A 809 -2.96 -5.63 -28.11
C GLU A 809 -3.10 -4.87 -29.44
N LYS A 810 -4.05 -3.94 -29.52
CA LYS A 810 -4.25 -3.09 -30.70
C LYS A 810 -3.02 -2.22 -30.96
N ALA A 811 -2.55 -1.48 -29.95
CA ALA A 811 -1.40 -0.59 -30.09
C ALA A 811 -0.12 -1.36 -30.47
N PHE A 812 0.08 -2.54 -29.90
CA PHE A 812 1.19 -3.43 -30.27
C PHE A 812 1.10 -3.86 -31.74
N LYS A 813 -0.06 -4.36 -32.18
CA LYS A 813 -0.28 -4.80 -33.56
C LYS A 813 -0.11 -3.66 -34.56
N GLU A 814 -0.67 -2.48 -34.27
CA GLU A 814 -0.54 -1.29 -35.11
C GLU A 814 0.92 -0.83 -35.22
N GLU A 815 1.65 -0.79 -34.10
CA GLU A 815 3.04 -0.36 -34.08
C GLU A 815 3.96 -1.36 -34.81
N LEU A 816 3.75 -2.66 -34.60
CA LEU A 816 4.46 -3.70 -35.33
C LEU A 816 4.15 -3.65 -36.83
N ALA A 817 2.88 -3.51 -37.22
CA ALA A 817 2.48 -3.38 -38.61
C ALA A 817 3.09 -2.13 -39.26
N ARG A 818 3.14 -1.01 -38.55
CA ARG A 818 3.80 0.22 -38.99
C ARG A 818 5.30 0.01 -39.18
N ALA A 819 5.98 -0.63 -38.24
CA ALA A 819 7.40 -0.96 -38.36
C ALA A 819 7.68 -1.88 -39.57
N LEU A 820 6.81 -2.87 -39.83
CA LEU A 820 6.95 -3.76 -40.99
C LEU A 820 6.64 -3.07 -42.32
N LYS A 821 5.63 -2.19 -42.36
CA LYS A 821 5.23 -1.47 -43.58
C LYS A 821 6.21 -0.36 -43.91
N ASP A 822 6.35 0.61 -43.01
CA ASP A 822 7.06 1.86 -43.25
C ASP A 822 8.55 1.77 -42.92
N GLY A 823 8.94 0.79 -42.10
CA GLY A 823 10.32 0.65 -41.62
C GLY A 823 10.71 1.66 -40.55
N PHE A 824 11.95 1.56 -40.08
CA PHE A 824 12.65 2.55 -39.27
C PHE A 824 13.22 3.67 -40.15
N THR A 825 13.35 4.86 -39.56
CA THR A 825 13.94 6.03 -40.20
C THR A 825 15.46 6.06 -40.04
N ALA A 826 16.14 6.87 -40.86
CA ALA A 826 17.58 7.12 -40.72
C ALA A 826 17.96 7.73 -39.37
N GLN A 827 17.09 8.57 -38.80
CA GLN A 827 17.31 9.14 -37.47
C GLN A 827 17.24 8.06 -36.39
N GLU A 828 16.20 7.22 -36.41
CA GLU A 828 16.06 6.11 -35.46
C GLU A 828 17.27 5.18 -35.52
N LEU A 829 17.76 4.85 -36.73
CA LEU A 829 18.96 4.04 -36.90
C LEU A 829 20.21 4.72 -36.31
N ALA A 830 20.44 6.00 -36.60
CA ALA A 830 21.59 6.72 -36.08
C ALA A 830 21.59 6.80 -34.54
N GLU A 831 20.41 7.01 -33.94
CA GLU A 831 20.23 6.94 -32.48
C GLU A 831 20.44 5.53 -31.94
N GLY A 832 19.89 4.52 -32.61
CA GLY A 832 20.04 3.10 -32.27
C GLY A 832 21.49 2.63 -32.31
N GLN A 833 22.25 3.00 -33.33
CA GLN A 833 23.67 2.71 -33.46
C GLN A 833 24.46 3.28 -32.28
N ARG A 834 24.25 4.55 -31.94
CA ARG A 834 24.90 5.17 -30.77
C ARG A 834 24.51 4.46 -29.47
N GLY A 835 23.22 4.21 -29.28
CA GLY A 835 22.68 3.58 -28.07
C GLY A 835 23.17 2.15 -27.87
N LEU A 836 22.98 1.29 -28.87
CA LEU A 836 23.33 -0.13 -28.81
C LEU A 836 24.85 -0.35 -28.73
N LEU A 837 25.66 0.40 -29.47
CA LEU A 837 27.13 0.29 -29.39
C LEU A 837 27.64 0.73 -28.02
N ASN A 838 27.10 1.81 -27.46
CA ASN A 838 27.44 2.23 -26.10
C ASN A 838 27.00 1.20 -25.05
N PHE A 839 25.80 0.62 -25.19
CA PHE A 839 25.32 -0.44 -24.32
C PHE A 839 26.25 -1.65 -24.34
N ARG A 840 26.68 -2.11 -25.52
CA ARG A 840 27.62 -3.22 -25.69
C ARG A 840 29.00 -2.91 -25.11
N ARG A 841 29.50 -1.68 -25.28
CA ARG A 841 30.75 -1.22 -24.66
C ARG A 841 30.66 -1.22 -23.14
N LEU A 842 29.55 -0.72 -22.58
CA LEU A 842 29.31 -0.72 -21.14
C LEU A 842 29.23 -2.15 -20.59
N GLY A 843 28.58 -3.07 -21.30
CA GLY A 843 28.54 -4.49 -20.95
C GLY A 843 29.93 -5.08 -20.82
N ARG A 844 30.84 -4.82 -21.77
CA ARG A 844 32.23 -5.29 -21.68
C ARG A 844 33.06 -4.60 -20.59
N ALA A 845 32.62 -3.46 -20.07
CA ALA A 845 33.23 -2.83 -18.91
C ALA A 845 32.83 -3.51 -17.58
N GLN A 846 31.82 -4.42 -17.59
CA GLN A 846 31.42 -5.21 -16.44
C GLN A 846 32.15 -6.57 -16.42
N ASP A 847 32.87 -6.85 -15.34
CA ASP A 847 33.71 -8.05 -15.21
C ASP A 847 32.91 -9.35 -15.38
N GLN A 848 31.70 -9.42 -14.79
CA GLN A 848 30.81 -10.58 -14.92
C GLN A 848 30.35 -10.83 -16.37
N SER A 849 30.07 -9.77 -17.13
CA SER A 849 29.70 -9.91 -18.55
C SER A 849 30.88 -10.41 -19.39
N VAL A 850 32.10 -10.01 -19.08
CA VAL A 850 33.32 -10.52 -19.73
C VAL A 850 33.56 -11.99 -19.37
N VAL A 851 33.33 -12.39 -18.11
CA VAL A 851 33.38 -13.79 -17.66
C VAL A 851 32.39 -14.65 -18.46
N GLY A 852 31.11 -14.27 -18.51
CA GLY A 852 30.09 -15.02 -19.26
C GLY A 852 30.38 -15.07 -20.76
N GLY A 853 30.88 -13.96 -21.32
CA GLY A 853 31.37 -13.90 -22.70
C GLY A 853 32.49 -14.89 -22.98
N TRP A 854 33.49 -15.00 -22.07
CA TRP A 854 34.59 -15.95 -22.20
C TRP A 854 34.13 -17.40 -22.07
N VAL A 855 33.30 -17.73 -21.09
CA VAL A 855 32.75 -19.10 -20.93
C VAL A 855 32.02 -19.53 -22.21
N ARG A 856 31.16 -18.66 -22.77
CA ARG A 856 30.49 -18.93 -24.05
C ARG A 856 31.49 -19.06 -25.21
N ASN A 857 32.44 -18.15 -25.32
CA ASN A 857 33.42 -18.16 -26.41
C ASN A 857 34.32 -19.41 -26.38
N LEU A 858 34.78 -19.85 -25.20
CA LEU A 858 35.56 -21.07 -25.04
C LEU A 858 34.78 -22.33 -25.44
N TYR A 859 33.49 -22.37 -25.12
CA TYR A 859 32.59 -23.46 -25.52
C TYR A 859 32.48 -23.55 -27.04
N LEU A 860 32.30 -22.40 -27.70
CA LEU A 860 32.08 -22.30 -29.15
C LEU A 860 33.38 -22.26 -29.98
N GLY A 861 34.55 -22.19 -29.33
CA GLY A 861 35.85 -22.05 -30.01
C GLY A 861 36.07 -20.67 -30.63
N MET A 862 35.52 -19.62 -30.02
CA MET A 862 35.59 -18.23 -30.48
C MET A 862 36.39 -17.33 -29.52
N THR A 863 36.59 -16.06 -29.89
CA THR A 863 37.17 -15.00 -29.05
C THR A 863 36.31 -13.73 -29.11
N PHE A 864 36.65 -12.69 -28.34
CA PHE A 864 35.94 -11.41 -28.39
C PHE A 864 36.09 -10.68 -29.73
N LYS A 865 36.99 -11.08 -30.62
CA LYS A 865 37.04 -10.65 -32.03
C LYS A 865 35.65 -10.66 -32.70
N ARG A 866 34.82 -11.68 -32.45
CA ARG A 866 33.45 -11.71 -32.99
C ARG A 866 32.59 -10.54 -32.49
N SER A 867 32.78 -10.11 -31.23
CA SER A 867 32.11 -8.92 -30.69
C SER A 867 32.54 -7.65 -31.43
N ALA A 868 33.83 -7.52 -31.76
CA ALA A 868 34.33 -6.39 -32.57
C ALA A 868 33.76 -6.40 -33.99
N GLU A 869 33.69 -7.57 -34.64
CA GLU A 869 33.09 -7.72 -35.96
C GLU A 869 31.61 -7.29 -35.96
N VAL A 870 30.85 -7.72 -34.94
CA VAL A 870 29.45 -7.32 -34.78
C VAL A 870 29.34 -5.81 -34.50
N ASP A 871 30.20 -5.24 -33.65
CA ASP A 871 30.20 -3.78 -33.40
C ASP A 871 30.47 -3.01 -34.71
N ALA A 872 31.42 -3.47 -35.52
CA ALA A 872 31.75 -2.86 -36.82
C ALA A 872 30.60 -3.02 -37.84
N GLN A 873 29.89 -4.15 -37.82
CA GLN A 873 28.71 -4.37 -38.66
C GLN A 873 27.56 -3.46 -38.23
N LEU A 874 27.23 -3.42 -36.93
CA LEU A 874 26.20 -2.54 -36.38
C LEU A 874 26.43 -1.06 -36.74
N ALA A 875 27.68 -0.59 -36.66
CA ALA A 875 28.06 0.78 -37.00
C ALA A 875 27.89 1.13 -38.49
N LYS A 876 27.89 0.13 -39.38
CA LYS A 876 27.79 0.31 -40.84
C LYS A 876 26.41 -0.02 -41.40
N LEU A 877 25.51 -0.56 -40.58
CA LEU A 877 24.16 -0.91 -41.02
C LEU A 877 23.46 0.28 -41.69
N THR A 878 22.73 -0.03 -42.74
CA THR A 878 21.82 0.88 -43.44
C THR A 878 20.38 0.66 -42.99
N VAL A 879 19.53 1.66 -43.24
CA VAL A 879 18.09 1.57 -42.95
C VAL A 879 17.45 0.40 -43.69
N ASP A 880 17.85 0.16 -44.94
CA ASP A 880 17.30 -0.91 -45.77
C ASP A 880 17.65 -2.30 -45.21
N GLU A 881 18.89 -2.51 -44.73
CA GLU A 881 19.29 -3.78 -44.12
C GLU A 881 18.51 -4.07 -42.83
N VAL A 882 18.34 -3.08 -41.96
CA VAL A 882 17.59 -3.23 -40.70
C VAL A 882 16.11 -3.50 -40.97
N ASN A 883 15.51 -2.77 -41.90
CA ASN A 883 14.11 -2.97 -42.31
C ASN A 883 13.89 -4.30 -43.02
N ALA A 884 14.84 -4.72 -43.87
CA ALA A 884 14.80 -6.03 -44.52
C ALA A 884 14.89 -7.15 -43.48
N ALA A 885 15.77 -7.04 -42.48
CA ALA A 885 15.88 -8.02 -41.41
C ALA A 885 14.59 -8.11 -40.57
N LEU A 886 14.00 -6.96 -40.17
CA LEU A 886 12.71 -6.94 -39.46
C LEU A 886 11.63 -7.66 -40.27
N ARG A 887 11.45 -7.28 -41.54
CA ARG A 887 10.43 -7.86 -42.44
C ARG A 887 10.68 -9.34 -42.72
N LYS A 888 11.93 -9.77 -42.75
CA LYS A 888 12.32 -11.16 -43.00
C LYS A 888 11.98 -12.05 -41.82
N TYR A 889 12.24 -11.58 -40.60
CA TYR A 889 12.23 -12.44 -39.41
C TYR A 889 11.06 -12.23 -38.46
N VAL A 890 10.46 -11.05 -38.37
CA VAL A 890 9.31 -10.81 -37.48
C VAL A 890 8.02 -10.87 -38.30
N LYS A 891 7.19 -11.88 -38.01
CA LYS A 891 6.02 -12.26 -38.82
C LYS A 891 4.76 -12.27 -37.95
N PRO A 892 3.83 -11.31 -38.11
CA PRO A 892 2.61 -11.25 -37.32
C PRO A 892 1.71 -12.50 -37.43
N ASP A 893 1.87 -13.26 -38.51
CA ASP A 893 1.17 -14.50 -38.81
C ASP A 893 1.93 -15.76 -38.36
N ALA A 894 3.02 -15.63 -37.59
CA ALA A 894 3.83 -16.75 -37.11
C ALA A 894 3.99 -16.83 -35.59
N TYR A 895 3.63 -15.78 -34.83
CA TYR A 895 3.80 -15.81 -33.37
C TYR A 895 2.61 -16.43 -32.64
N VAL A 896 2.90 -17.06 -31.50
CA VAL A 896 1.91 -17.43 -30.49
C VAL A 896 1.80 -16.29 -29.48
N ALA A 897 0.58 -15.91 -29.11
CA ALA A 897 0.31 -14.85 -28.14
C ALA A 897 -0.56 -15.35 -26.99
N ALA A 898 -0.14 -15.13 -25.76
CA ALA A 898 -0.94 -15.37 -24.56
C ALA A 898 -1.14 -14.08 -23.79
N PHE A 899 -2.39 -13.83 -23.38
CA PHE A 899 -2.77 -12.77 -22.46
C PHE A 899 -3.29 -13.44 -21.19
N ALA A 900 -2.70 -13.14 -20.04
CA ALA A 900 -3.11 -13.70 -18.76
C ALA A 900 -3.46 -12.59 -17.78
N GLY A 901 -4.54 -12.73 -17.02
CA GLY A 901 -4.97 -11.73 -16.03
C GLY A 901 -6.44 -11.90 -15.61
N ASP A 902 -6.91 -11.01 -14.75
CA ASP A 902 -8.30 -10.99 -14.30
C ASP A 902 -9.21 -10.33 -15.35
N PHE A 903 -9.58 -11.11 -16.37
CA PHE A 903 -10.47 -10.67 -17.43
C PHE A 903 -11.92 -11.01 -17.08
N LYS A 904 -12.83 -10.05 -17.27
CA LYS A 904 -14.26 -10.33 -17.22
C LYS A 904 -14.60 -11.37 -18.30
N ALA A 905 -15.38 -12.38 -17.93
CA ALA A 905 -15.88 -13.36 -18.88
C ALA A 905 -16.60 -12.63 -20.03
N PRO A 906 -16.39 -13.05 -21.29
CA PRO A 906 -17.01 -12.42 -22.46
C PRO A 906 -18.55 -12.48 -22.43
#